data_AF-A0A7S8E5R0-F1
#
_entry.id   AF-A0A7S8E5R0-F1
#
_cell.length_a   1.000
_cell.length_b   1.000
_cell.length_c   1.000
_cell.angle_alpha   90.00
_cell.angle_beta   90.00
_cell.angle_gamma   90.00
#
_symmetry.space_group_name_H-M   'P 1'
#
loop_
_entity.id
_entity.type
_entity.pdbx_description
1 polymer ?
#
loop_
_entity_poly.entity_id
_entity_poly.type
_entity_poly.pdbx_seq_one_letter_code
_entity_poly.pdbx_strand_id
1 'polypeptide(L)'
;MPRLTIRIMLIVLITAILAACAPEEALPTLVPTSTPAPATATATLIPATSTPIGPSIRSLPTQSAAIAQPTTEAEEPTGSLQFVHAIPELGDVSLRTAQQELTIGLAYSRFTQPTTLPAGEYTIEAVLNDEASTPVAAQAVSVLADQSTIMVLTGTREAPRFALMEEDTDPIAGDATRLSVFNGLNTEFPVVVQTNNEAVTPALPFTAFSPAFTLPAGSTTIGITEGANTAFNFQEQFQPRELNTIFLLPNPDTPEVPMIMTITKLLQGVGSVKAISLTDPAYYDIYLDGELIGKELGAAIAAETVMRESGEYTAAVYPADSDVTTTQPTITANVTIGPDQHIKLVLTGDDETLRLNPIVEDLSPTRPDYSRIVFMHGVPAYSRVEVNDPETTYSLFYGQATEPITLPASSYNFYWSEYGNLTEGSDLETANDFELEEGHTYLYIFSQMALPLVYITEVGTQEAPAGEEPGQPTEEPVVAAKLRIVNAAQNTNMTFQIDGEPIIDEINYANASNPISLEPGEHMLTAHNAETGQAMVRNTFTFEEGGLYSAYSYRGGSGDLYLVVIRDEARDTSVGAPIIRLVNLSDTEFIMGLSAQTITSLETPNTTMIAQGTAEDRRSVPYGLTKIDPETTPGNASIWYVVPQLHNQSHLHVTKPDQGQIVVSLNNIQLENNRLYEVVAINNSITSQTTMLLVPYQR
;
A
#
# COMPACT_ATOMS: atom_id res chain seq x y z
N MET A 1 58.62 4.33 -57.64
CA MET A 1 58.72 3.16 -56.74
C MET A 1 58.57 3.55 -55.25
N PRO A 2 57.38 3.91 -54.75
CA PRO A 2 57.14 3.87 -53.29
C PRO A 2 55.83 3.15 -52.86
N ARG A 3 55.05 2.59 -53.79
CA ARG A 3 53.76 1.94 -53.46
C ARG A 3 53.87 0.46 -53.07
N LEU A 4 55.01 -0.18 -53.32
CA LEU A 4 55.23 -1.60 -52.97
C LEU A 4 55.67 -1.77 -51.51
N THR A 5 56.40 -0.79 -50.96
CA THR A 5 56.92 -0.85 -49.59
C THR A 5 55.83 -0.69 -48.54
N ILE A 6 54.80 0.11 -48.80
CA ILE A 6 53.68 0.34 -47.86
C ILE A 6 52.76 -0.90 -47.78
N ARG A 7 52.54 -1.62 -48.89
CA ARG A 7 51.73 -2.85 -48.87
C ARG A 7 52.41 -4.01 -48.15
N ILE A 8 53.74 -4.13 -48.26
CA ILE A 8 54.49 -5.16 -47.52
C ILE A 8 54.49 -4.84 -46.03
N MET A 9 54.60 -3.56 -45.64
CA MET A 9 54.58 -3.17 -44.23
C MET A 9 53.21 -3.38 -43.57
N LEU A 10 52.10 -3.16 -44.31
CA LEU A 10 50.75 -3.44 -43.80
C LEU A 10 50.47 -4.94 -43.65
N ILE A 11 50.96 -5.77 -44.60
CA ILE A 11 50.81 -7.23 -44.51
C ILE A 11 51.61 -7.79 -43.34
N VAL A 12 52.83 -7.30 -43.10
CA VAL A 12 53.67 -7.71 -41.94
C VAL A 12 53.03 -7.28 -40.61
N LEU A 13 52.40 -6.10 -40.55
CA LEU A 13 51.70 -5.65 -39.35
C LEU A 13 50.45 -6.51 -39.05
N ILE A 14 49.70 -6.90 -40.08
CA ILE A 14 48.52 -7.77 -39.93
C ILE A 14 48.92 -9.21 -39.57
N THR A 15 50.05 -9.72 -40.07
CA THR A 15 50.55 -11.05 -39.65
C THR A 15 51.13 -11.06 -38.24
N ALA A 16 51.66 -9.95 -37.74
CA ALA A 16 52.12 -9.85 -36.35
C ALA A 16 50.97 -9.83 -35.34
N ILE A 17 49.79 -9.31 -35.71
CA ILE A 17 48.61 -9.29 -34.84
C ILE A 17 47.92 -10.67 -34.79
N LEU A 18 47.97 -11.45 -35.88
CA LEU A 18 47.35 -12.78 -35.94
C LEU A 18 48.19 -13.91 -35.32
N ALA A 19 49.45 -13.64 -34.92
CA ALA A 19 50.34 -14.63 -34.30
C ALA A 19 50.38 -14.57 -32.76
N ALA A 20 49.56 -13.73 -32.12
CA ALA A 20 49.53 -13.56 -30.66
C ALA A 20 48.48 -14.42 -29.93
N CYS A 21 47.68 -15.23 -30.64
CA CYS A 21 46.83 -16.26 -30.01
C CYS A 21 47.60 -17.57 -29.86
N ALA A 22 48.38 -17.67 -28.78
CA ALA A 22 48.87 -18.95 -28.25
C ALA A 22 47.72 -19.68 -27.52
N PRO A 23 47.74 -21.03 -27.46
CA PRO A 23 46.71 -21.79 -26.77
C PRO A 23 46.81 -21.59 -25.26
N GLU A 24 45.65 -21.36 -24.67
CA GLU A 24 45.37 -21.15 -23.25
C GLU A 24 46.01 -22.24 -22.37
N GLU A 25 47.00 -21.85 -21.57
CA GLU A 25 47.55 -22.69 -20.49
C GLU A 25 46.47 -22.93 -19.43
N ALA A 26 46.37 -24.17 -18.97
CA ALA A 26 45.46 -24.55 -17.89
C ALA A 26 45.73 -23.72 -16.63
N LEU A 27 44.71 -22.97 -16.20
CA LEU A 27 44.73 -22.20 -14.96
C LEU A 27 45.03 -23.11 -13.75
N PRO A 28 45.83 -22.64 -12.78
CA PRO A 28 46.00 -23.34 -11.52
C PRO A 28 44.65 -23.44 -10.81
N THR A 29 44.32 -24.65 -10.35
CA THR A 29 43.16 -24.91 -9.50
C THR A 29 43.30 -24.08 -8.23
N LEU A 30 42.58 -22.95 -8.17
CA LEU A 30 42.41 -22.18 -6.95
C LEU A 30 41.59 -23.05 -5.99
N VAL A 31 42.27 -23.54 -4.95
CA VAL A 31 41.62 -24.04 -3.75
C VAL A 31 40.72 -22.91 -3.24
N PRO A 32 39.43 -23.16 -2.96
CA PRO A 32 38.54 -22.13 -2.46
C PRO A 32 39.11 -21.63 -1.14
N THR A 33 39.60 -20.39 -1.16
CA THR A 33 39.85 -19.65 0.07
C THR A 33 38.48 -19.25 0.56
N SER A 34 38.07 -19.83 1.69
CA SER A 34 36.83 -19.49 2.38
C SER A 34 36.79 -17.99 2.62
N THR A 35 35.95 -17.28 1.85
CA THR A 35 35.54 -15.92 2.14
C THR A 35 34.92 -15.93 3.54
N PRO A 36 35.41 -15.10 4.49
CA PRO A 36 34.75 -14.99 5.78
C PRO A 36 33.32 -14.50 5.57
N ALA A 37 32.37 -15.16 6.22
CA ALA A 37 30.97 -14.77 6.23
C ALA A 37 30.84 -13.29 6.68
N PRO A 38 29.87 -12.54 6.12
CA PRO A 38 29.54 -11.22 6.64
C PRO A 38 29.21 -11.31 8.12
N ALA A 39 29.61 -10.30 8.90
CA ALA A 39 29.42 -10.26 10.34
C ALA A 39 27.93 -10.38 10.67
N THR A 40 27.53 -11.52 11.22
CA THR A 40 26.23 -11.73 11.85
C THR A 40 26.11 -10.74 13.01
N ALA A 41 25.07 -9.90 12.98
CA ALA A 41 24.68 -9.09 14.14
C ALA A 41 24.46 -10.05 15.33
N THR A 42 25.39 -10.02 16.28
CA THR A 42 25.37 -10.91 17.45
C THR A 42 24.66 -10.17 18.58
N ALA A 43 23.40 -10.50 18.82
CA ALA A 43 22.76 -10.17 20.09
C ALA A 43 23.54 -10.88 21.22
N THR A 44 24.18 -10.11 22.09
CA THR A 44 24.96 -10.65 23.21
C THR A 44 24.00 -10.92 24.38
N LEU A 45 23.63 -12.18 24.60
CA LEU A 45 22.90 -12.60 25.81
C LEU A 45 23.86 -13.27 26.81
N ILE A 46 23.87 -12.78 28.05
CA ILE A 46 24.64 -13.33 29.17
C ILE A 46 23.70 -14.20 30.03
N PRO A 47 24.02 -15.47 30.34
CA PRO A 47 23.09 -16.37 31.01
C PRO A 47 23.05 -16.15 32.52
N ALA A 48 21.84 -16.08 33.09
CA ALA A 48 21.58 -16.29 34.52
C ALA A 48 20.78 -17.59 34.71
N THR A 49 21.22 -18.42 35.65
CA THR A 49 20.61 -19.71 35.97
C THR A 49 19.55 -19.53 37.07
N SER A 50 18.30 -19.87 36.80
CA SER A 50 17.30 -20.09 37.86
C SER A 50 16.34 -21.21 37.52
N THR A 51 16.15 -22.11 38.47
CA THR A 51 15.26 -23.28 38.43
C THR A 51 13.84 -22.87 38.82
N PRO A 52 12.77 -23.20 38.06
CA PRO A 52 11.40 -22.97 38.50
C PRO A 52 10.82 -24.17 39.25
N ILE A 53 10.06 -23.88 40.31
CA ILE A 53 9.16 -24.83 41.00
C ILE A 53 7.74 -24.52 40.50
N GLY A 54 7.17 -25.41 39.69
CA GLY A 54 5.83 -25.24 39.11
C GLY A 54 4.70 -25.79 40.00
N PRO A 55 3.54 -25.11 40.09
CA PRO A 55 2.28 -25.72 40.48
C PRO A 55 1.51 -26.27 39.26
N SER A 56 0.86 -27.42 39.43
CA SER A 56 0.04 -28.09 38.41
C SER A 56 -1.28 -27.37 38.15
N ILE A 57 -1.62 -27.10 36.88
CA ILE A 57 -2.90 -26.51 36.47
C ILE A 57 -3.75 -27.51 35.67
N ARG A 58 -5.06 -27.30 35.81
CA ARG A 58 -6.23 -28.09 35.42
C ARG A 58 -6.62 -27.78 33.97
N SER A 59 -6.87 -28.82 33.16
CA SER A 59 -7.25 -28.72 31.74
C SER A 59 -8.58 -27.99 31.49
N LEU A 60 -8.60 -27.07 30.54
CA LEU A 60 -9.78 -26.38 30.02
C LEU A 60 -10.63 -27.25 29.06
N PRO A 61 -11.92 -26.92 28.87
CA PRO A 61 -12.86 -27.73 28.09
C PRO A 61 -12.62 -27.63 26.58
N THR A 62 -12.68 -28.79 25.93
CA THR A 62 -12.51 -29.02 24.49
C THR A 62 -13.51 -28.24 23.65
N GLN A 63 -13.02 -27.42 22.72
CA GLN A 63 -13.81 -26.63 21.77
C GLN A 63 -14.53 -27.54 20.76
N SER A 64 -15.82 -27.26 20.50
CA SER A 64 -16.67 -28.07 19.63
C SER A 64 -16.27 -27.93 18.14
N ALA A 65 -16.39 -29.02 17.38
CA ALA A 65 -15.98 -29.14 15.99
C ALA A 65 -16.58 -28.05 15.07
N ALA A 66 -15.72 -27.44 14.24
CA ALA A 66 -16.08 -26.46 13.23
C ALA A 66 -17.05 -27.05 12.18
N ILE A 67 -18.07 -26.27 11.82
CA ILE A 67 -19.05 -26.63 10.79
C ILE A 67 -18.38 -26.42 9.42
N ALA A 68 -18.40 -27.43 8.54
CA ALA A 68 -17.79 -27.36 7.21
C ALA A 68 -18.44 -26.26 6.34
N GLN A 69 -17.61 -25.33 5.82
CA GLN A 69 -18.04 -24.32 4.86
C GLN A 69 -18.36 -24.96 3.48
N PRO A 70 -19.34 -24.42 2.74
CA PRO A 70 -19.66 -24.89 1.39
C PRO A 70 -18.44 -24.72 0.47
N THR A 71 -18.10 -25.77 -0.28
CA THR A 71 -17.01 -25.76 -1.27
C THR A 71 -17.43 -24.93 -2.47
N THR A 72 -16.83 -23.76 -2.66
CA THR A 72 -16.97 -22.94 -3.88
C THR A 72 -16.42 -23.73 -5.07
N GLU A 73 -17.16 -23.80 -6.17
CA GLU A 73 -16.70 -24.43 -7.42
C GLU A 73 -15.50 -23.61 -7.93
N ALA A 74 -14.38 -24.27 -8.23
CA ALA A 74 -13.16 -23.59 -8.63
C ALA A 74 -13.40 -22.85 -9.95
N GLU A 75 -13.11 -21.54 -9.99
CA GLU A 75 -13.19 -20.77 -11.23
C GLU A 75 -12.23 -21.37 -12.27
N GLU A 76 -12.68 -21.48 -13.53
CA GLU A 76 -11.80 -21.93 -14.61
C GLU A 76 -10.64 -20.93 -14.78
N PRO A 77 -9.39 -21.38 -14.89
CA PRO A 77 -8.26 -20.48 -15.08
C PRO A 77 -8.42 -19.69 -16.37
N THR A 78 -8.17 -18.38 -16.31
CA THR A 78 -8.30 -17.48 -17.45
C THR A 78 -7.00 -16.72 -17.71
N GLY A 79 -6.79 -16.29 -18.95
CA GLY A 79 -5.75 -15.33 -19.33
C GLY A 79 -6.37 -14.14 -20.07
N SER A 80 -5.57 -13.12 -20.39
CA SER A 80 -6.06 -11.91 -21.06
C SER A 80 -5.32 -11.63 -22.37
N LEU A 81 -6.08 -11.23 -23.40
CA LEU A 81 -5.57 -10.79 -24.69
C LEU A 81 -5.91 -9.33 -24.94
N GLN A 82 -4.93 -8.54 -25.36
CA GLN A 82 -5.13 -7.17 -25.80
C GLN A 82 -4.65 -7.00 -27.24
N PHE A 83 -5.39 -6.26 -28.06
CA PHE A 83 -5.07 -6.15 -29.48
C PHE A 83 -4.64 -4.74 -29.85
N VAL A 84 -3.66 -4.62 -30.75
CA VAL A 84 -3.14 -3.35 -31.28
C VAL A 84 -3.15 -3.39 -32.79
N HIS A 85 -3.60 -2.31 -33.44
CA HIS A 85 -3.51 -2.17 -34.89
C HIS A 85 -2.39 -1.21 -35.33
N ALA A 86 -1.35 -1.77 -35.96
CA ALA A 86 -0.12 -1.09 -36.34
C ALA A 86 0.12 -0.95 -37.86
N ILE A 87 -0.89 -1.16 -38.73
CA ILE A 87 -0.74 -1.06 -40.20
C ILE A 87 -1.62 0.07 -40.73
N PRO A 88 -1.07 1.25 -41.06
CA PRO A 88 -1.88 2.44 -41.39
C PRO A 88 -2.74 2.27 -42.65
N GLU A 89 -2.29 1.47 -43.62
CA GLU A 89 -2.95 1.33 -44.92
C GLU A 89 -4.01 0.20 -44.99
N LEU A 90 -4.16 -0.58 -43.92
CA LEU A 90 -5.03 -1.76 -43.92
C LEU A 90 -6.52 -1.39 -43.79
N GLY A 91 -6.85 -0.28 -43.14
CA GLY A 91 -8.23 0.10 -42.77
C GLY A 91 -8.66 -0.53 -41.45
N ASP A 92 -9.90 -0.28 -41.02
CA ASP A 92 -10.39 -0.79 -39.74
C ASP A 92 -10.57 -2.32 -39.76
N VAL A 93 -10.08 -2.99 -38.72
CA VAL A 93 -10.10 -4.46 -38.62
C VAL A 93 -10.98 -4.94 -37.47
N SER A 94 -11.74 -6.00 -37.70
CA SER A 94 -12.40 -6.77 -36.65
C SER A 94 -11.57 -8.01 -36.32
N LEU A 95 -11.53 -8.38 -35.04
CA LEU A 95 -10.79 -9.54 -34.57
C LEU A 95 -11.75 -10.54 -33.96
N ARG A 96 -11.60 -11.82 -34.31
CA ARG A 96 -12.51 -12.89 -33.87
C ARG A 96 -11.79 -14.22 -33.67
N THR A 97 -12.44 -15.10 -32.92
CA THR A 97 -12.18 -16.54 -32.93
C THR A 97 -13.27 -17.25 -33.74
N ALA A 98 -13.19 -18.58 -33.85
CA ALA A 98 -14.27 -19.36 -34.45
C ALA A 98 -15.58 -19.31 -33.64
N GLN A 99 -15.51 -18.96 -32.34
CA GLN A 99 -16.63 -19.01 -31.40
C GLN A 99 -17.20 -17.63 -31.09
N GLN A 100 -16.40 -16.56 -31.16
CA GLN A 100 -16.83 -15.23 -30.76
C GLN A 100 -16.05 -14.11 -31.45
N GLU A 101 -16.67 -12.94 -31.51
CA GLU A 101 -16.03 -11.70 -31.92
C GLU A 101 -15.37 -11.05 -30.71
N LEU A 102 -14.10 -10.66 -30.84
CA LEU A 102 -13.28 -10.11 -29.75
C LEU A 102 -13.26 -8.59 -29.79
N THR A 103 -13.24 -7.99 -30.99
CA THR A 103 -13.40 -6.55 -31.20
C THR A 103 -13.91 -6.26 -32.61
N ILE A 104 -14.61 -5.14 -32.78
CA ILE A 104 -15.17 -4.68 -34.06
C ILE A 104 -14.52 -3.36 -34.45
N GLY A 105 -13.99 -3.26 -35.67
CA GLY A 105 -13.49 -2.01 -36.23
C GLY A 105 -12.40 -1.32 -35.42
N LEU A 106 -11.40 -2.08 -35.00
CA LEU A 106 -10.17 -1.54 -34.42
C LEU A 106 -9.43 -0.73 -35.50
N ALA A 107 -9.45 0.59 -35.36
CA ALA A 107 -8.75 1.51 -36.25
C ALA A 107 -7.23 1.50 -36.02
N TYR A 108 -6.46 1.98 -37.01
CA TYR A 108 -5.02 2.18 -36.87
C TYR A 108 -4.67 3.05 -35.65
N SER A 109 -3.56 2.74 -34.97
CA SER A 109 -3.12 3.41 -33.74
C SER A 109 -4.08 3.28 -32.55
N ARG A 110 -4.97 2.30 -32.59
CA ARG A 110 -5.85 1.98 -31.48
C ARG A 110 -5.51 0.61 -30.92
N PHE A 111 -5.92 0.43 -29.67
CA PHE A 111 -5.84 -0.82 -28.96
C PHE A 111 -7.16 -1.11 -28.25
N THR A 112 -7.42 -2.39 -27.96
CA THR A 112 -8.62 -2.81 -27.22
C THR A 112 -8.38 -2.74 -25.72
N GLN A 113 -9.43 -2.84 -24.91
CA GLN A 113 -9.25 -3.28 -23.52
C GLN A 113 -8.81 -4.75 -23.49
N PRO A 114 -8.18 -5.24 -22.40
CA PRO A 114 -7.89 -6.67 -22.25
C PRO A 114 -9.18 -7.49 -22.27
N THR A 115 -9.20 -8.54 -23.09
CA THR A 115 -10.30 -9.51 -23.19
C THR A 115 -9.89 -10.79 -22.47
N THR A 116 -10.62 -11.13 -21.41
CA THR A 116 -10.40 -12.38 -20.66
C THR A 116 -10.94 -13.58 -21.43
N LEU A 117 -10.13 -14.62 -21.55
CA LEU A 117 -10.47 -15.89 -22.17
C LEU A 117 -10.10 -17.05 -21.24
N PRO A 118 -10.86 -18.15 -21.22
CA PRO A 118 -10.41 -19.39 -20.60
C PRO A 118 -9.03 -19.80 -21.13
N ALA A 119 -8.20 -20.41 -20.28
CA ALA A 119 -6.92 -20.92 -20.73
C ALA A 119 -7.11 -22.00 -21.82
N GLY A 120 -6.37 -21.91 -22.93
CA GLY A 120 -6.52 -22.82 -24.06
C GLY A 120 -5.92 -22.32 -25.38
N GLU A 121 -6.10 -23.11 -26.44
CA GLU A 121 -5.63 -22.79 -27.78
C GLU A 121 -6.72 -22.11 -28.60
N TYR A 122 -6.40 -20.95 -29.17
CA TYR A 122 -7.30 -20.16 -30.01
C TYR A 122 -6.65 -19.88 -31.36
N THR A 123 -7.46 -19.72 -32.39
CA THR A 123 -7.02 -19.10 -33.66
C THR A 123 -7.68 -17.73 -33.75
N ILE A 124 -6.86 -16.68 -33.73
CA ILE A 124 -7.32 -15.30 -33.87
C ILE A 124 -7.24 -14.92 -35.34
N GLU A 125 -8.36 -14.45 -35.88
CA GLU A 125 -8.49 -13.95 -37.25
C GLU A 125 -8.70 -12.43 -37.23
N ALA A 126 -7.97 -11.70 -38.08
CA ALA A 126 -8.28 -10.31 -38.44
C ALA A 126 -9.05 -10.28 -39.76
N VAL A 127 -10.14 -9.52 -39.81
CA VAL A 127 -11.01 -9.37 -40.99
C VAL A 127 -11.27 -7.88 -41.22
N LEU A 128 -11.28 -7.43 -42.48
CA LEU A 128 -11.65 -6.05 -42.82
C LEU A 128 -13.16 -5.84 -42.67
N ASN A 129 -13.58 -4.67 -42.19
CA ASN A 129 -14.99 -4.36 -41.93
C ASN A 129 -15.88 -4.26 -43.19
N ASP A 130 -15.28 -4.02 -44.36
CA ASP A 130 -15.96 -3.74 -45.62
C ASP A 130 -15.93 -4.92 -46.62
N GLU A 131 -15.12 -5.94 -46.35
CA GLU A 131 -14.95 -7.09 -47.23
C GLU A 131 -15.58 -8.38 -46.66
N ALA A 132 -15.82 -9.34 -47.56
CA ALA A 132 -16.32 -10.67 -47.19
C ALA A 132 -15.43 -11.34 -46.13
N SER A 133 -15.98 -12.35 -45.45
CA SER A 133 -15.48 -13.05 -44.25
C SER A 133 -14.09 -13.71 -44.31
N THR A 134 -13.24 -13.40 -45.29
CA THR A 134 -11.88 -13.94 -45.46
C THR A 134 -10.92 -13.22 -44.50
N PRO A 135 -10.21 -13.92 -43.62
CA PRO A 135 -9.21 -13.31 -42.77
C PRO A 135 -8.04 -12.72 -43.58
N VAL A 136 -7.65 -11.48 -43.27
CA VAL A 136 -6.42 -10.87 -43.80
C VAL A 136 -5.18 -11.40 -43.08
N ALA A 137 -5.31 -11.73 -41.79
CA ALA A 137 -4.29 -12.42 -41.01
C ALA A 137 -4.94 -13.44 -40.07
N ALA A 138 -4.27 -14.55 -39.80
CA ALA A 138 -4.69 -15.53 -38.80
C ALA A 138 -3.47 -16.08 -38.05
N GLN A 139 -3.57 -16.19 -36.72
CA GLN A 139 -2.53 -16.76 -35.89
C GLN A 139 -3.12 -17.64 -34.77
N ALA A 140 -2.52 -18.81 -34.57
CA ALA A 140 -2.78 -19.62 -33.38
C ALA A 140 -2.10 -18.99 -32.16
N VAL A 141 -2.81 -18.91 -31.04
CA VAL A 141 -2.34 -18.38 -29.76
C VAL A 141 -2.73 -19.33 -28.63
N SER A 142 -1.79 -19.60 -27.74
CA SER A 142 -2.05 -20.26 -26.47
C SER A 142 -2.31 -19.18 -25.42
N VAL A 143 -3.48 -19.22 -24.79
CA VAL A 143 -3.82 -18.36 -23.66
C VAL A 143 -3.55 -19.18 -22.40
N LEU A 144 -2.58 -18.77 -21.59
CA LEU A 144 -2.27 -19.42 -20.32
C LEU A 144 -3.00 -18.72 -19.16
N ALA A 145 -3.18 -19.44 -18.07
CA ALA A 145 -3.73 -18.91 -16.82
C ALA A 145 -2.89 -17.73 -16.32
N ASP A 146 -3.55 -16.67 -15.86
CA ASP A 146 -2.96 -15.48 -15.24
C ASP A 146 -1.94 -14.74 -16.14
N GLN A 147 -1.91 -15.07 -17.43
CA GLN A 147 -1.02 -14.44 -18.41
C GLN A 147 -1.71 -13.26 -19.10
N SER A 148 -0.98 -12.18 -19.28
CA SER A 148 -1.41 -11.03 -20.09
C SER A 148 -0.59 -10.98 -21.38
N THR A 149 -1.26 -10.95 -22.54
CA THR A 149 -0.60 -10.98 -23.85
C THR A 149 -1.12 -9.87 -24.75
N ILE A 150 -0.21 -9.11 -25.36
CA ILE A 150 -0.52 -8.15 -26.41
C ILE A 150 -0.30 -8.78 -27.79
N MET A 151 -1.33 -8.75 -28.62
CA MET A 151 -1.28 -9.16 -30.02
C MET A 151 -1.32 -7.93 -30.93
N VAL A 152 -0.22 -7.68 -31.64
CA VAL A 152 -0.08 -6.53 -32.54
C VAL A 152 -0.28 -6.96 -33.98
N LEU A 153 -1.31 -6.45 -34.64
CA LEU A 153 -1.48 -6.60 -36.09
C LEU A 153 -0.52 -5.64 -36.80
N THR A 154 0.52 -6.19 -37.42
CA THR A 154 1.68 -5.47 -37.98
C THR A 154 2.10 -6.05 -39.35
N GLY A 155 3.10 -5.45 -40.01
CA GLY A 155 3.52 -5.81 -41.38
C GLY A 155 3.11 -4.78 -42.41
N THR A 156 2.79 -5.22 -43.63
CA THR A 156 2.29 -4.36 -44.71
C THR A 156 0.84 -4.71 -45.05
N ARG A 157 0.20 -3.89 -45.89
CA ARG A 157 -1.17 -4.16 -46.36
C ARG A 157 -1.28 -5.50 -47.09
N GLU A 158 -0.26 -5.89 -47.84
CA GLU A 158 -0.22 -7.13 -48.64
C GLU A 158 0.19 -8.35 -47.82
N ALA A 159 0.82 -8.14 -46.65
CA ALA A 159 1.30 -9.20 -45.78
C ALA A 159 1.09 -8.85 -44.30
N PRO A 160 -0.17 -8.66 -43.86
CA PRO A 160 -0.47 -8.43 -42.45
C PRO A 160 -0.21 -9.71 -41.66
N ARG A 161 0.36 -9.55 -40.46
CA ARG A 161 0.67 -10.64 -39.54
C ARG A 161 0.49 -10.17 -38.10
N PHE A 162 0.32 -11.12 -37.19
CA PHE A 162 0.35 -10.80 -35.77
C PHE A 162 1.77 -10.96 -35.22
N ALA A 163 2.14 -10.10 -34.27
CA ALA A 163 3.27 -10.26 -33.39
C ALA A 163 2.74 -10.36 -31.95
N LEU A 164 3.27 -11.28 -31.15
CA LEU A 164 2.83 -11.49 -29.77
C LEU A 164 3.92 -11.00 -28.82
N MET A 165 3.47 -10.38 -27.73
CA MET A 165 4.30 -10.08 -26.58
C MET A 165 3.56 -10.54 -25.34
N GLU A 166 4.21 -11.42 -24.58
CA GLU A 166 3.82 -11.72 -23.22
C GLU A 166 4.25 -10.53 -22.36
N GLU A 167 3.30 -9.97 -21.62
CA GLU A 167 3.59 -8.87 -20.71
C GLU A 167 4.22 -9.41 -19.43
N ASP A 168 5.31 -8.77 -19.02
CA ASP A 168 5.93 -9.03 -17.73
C ASP A 168 5.15 -8.28 -16.64
N THR A 169 4.17 -8.96 -16.07
CA THR A 169 3.30 -8.45 -15.00
C THR A 169 3.82 -8.76 -13.60
N ASP A 170 5.06 -9.24 -13.47
CA ASP A 170 5.66 -9.54 -12.17
C ASP A 170 5.67 -8.28 -11.30
N PRO A 171 5.49 -8.38 -9.97
CA PRO A 171 5.57 -7.22 -9.09
C PRO A 171 6.88 -6.43 -9.25
N ILE A 172 6.82 -5.14 -8.92
CA ILE A 172 7.97 -4.24 -9.01
C ILE A 172 8.05 -3.33 -7.77
N ALA A 173 9.26 -2.88 -7.45
CA ALA A 173 9.49 -1.88 -6.40
C ALA A 173 8.84 -0.53 -6.75
N GLY A 174 8.47 0.22 -5.72
CA GLY A 174 7.67 1.44 -5.83
C GLY A 174 8.31 2.59 -6.57
N ASP A 175 9.62 2.74 -6.52
CA ASP A 175 10.32 3.82 -7.20
C ASP A 175 10.64 3.52 -8.66
N ALA A 176 10.18 2.37 -9.19
CA ALA A 176 10.49 1.92 -10.54
C ALA A 176 9.24 1.79 -11.42
N THR A 177 9.45 1.91 -12.73
CA THR A 177 8.51 1.56 -13.79
C THR A 177 9.13 0.48 -14.66
N ARG A 178 8.31 -0.42 -15.20
CA ARG A 178 8.72 -1.41 -16.20
C ARG A 178 8.32 -0.94 -17.58
N LEU A 179 9.22 -1.03 -18.54
CA LEU A 179 9.01 -0.66 -19.92
C LEU A 179 9.25 -1.83 -20.85
N SER A 180 8.49 -1.89 -21.94
CA SER A 180 8.79 -2.69 -23.13
C SER A 180 8.54 -1.85 -24.37
N VAL A 181 9.25 -2.15 -25.46
CA VAL A 181 9.15 -1.36 -26.70
C VAL A 181 8.90 -2.26 -27.89
N PHE A 182 7.86 -1.95 -28.67
CA PHE A 182 7.57 -2.54 -29.96
C PHE A 182 8.06 -1.65 -31.10
N ASN A 183 8.90 -2.19 -31.98
CA ASN A 183 9.31 -1.50 -33.21
C ASN A 183 8.35 -1.80 -34.37
N GLY A 184 7.44 -0.89 -34.66
CA GLY A 184 6.60 -0.89 -35.86
C GLY A 184 7.16 -0.09 -37.03
N LEU A 185 8.37 0.46 -36.93
CA LEU A 185 9.00 1.24 -37.99
C LEU A 185 9.75 0.33 -38.95
N ASN A 186 9.45 0.45 -40.25
CA ASN A 186 10.13 -0.30 -41.30
C ASN A 186 11.31 0.51 -41.85
N THR A 187 12.37 0.57 -41.06
CA THR A 187 13.61 1.33 -41.32
C THR A 187 14.70 0.42 -41.90
N GLU A 188 15.72 1.01 -42.55
CA GLU A 188 16.86 0.23 -43.07
C GLU A 188 17.71 -0.38 -41.94
N PHE A 189 17.81 0.32 -40.81
CA PHE A 189 18.55 -0.11 -39.63
C PHE A 189 17.59 -0.42 -38.48
N PRO A 190 17.84 -1.48 -37.68
CA PRO A 190 17.11 -1.72 -36.44
C PRO A 190 17.18 -0.52 -35.49
N VAL A 191 16.10 -0.29 -34.73
CA VAL A 191 16.05 0.81 -33.76
C VAL A 191 16.66 0.39 -32.43
N VAL A 192 17.34 1.29 -31.74
CA VAL A 192 17.82 1.10 -30.37
C VAL A 192 17.23 2.20 -29.49
N VAL A 193 16.64 1.79 -28.37
CA VAL A 193 16.08 2.69 -27.36
C VAL A 193 17.18 3.03 -26.36
N GLN A 194 17.29 4.31 -26.02
CA GLN A 194 18.31 4.85 -25.14
C GLN A 194 17.69 5.73 -24.05
N THR A 195 18.29 5.74 -22.88
CA THR A 195 18.05 6.73 -21.82
C THR A 195 19.39 7.32 -21.41
N ASN A 196 19.47 8.64 -21.22
CA ASN A 196 20.73 9.32 -20.88
C ASN A 196 21.91 8.98 -21.82
N ASN A 197 21.63 8.72 -23.10
CA ASN A 197 22.58 8.25 -24.14
C ASN A 197 23.17 6.83 -23.91
N GLU A 198 22.59 6.05 -23.02
CA GLU A 198 22.90 4.63 -22.81
C GLU A 198 21.80 3.76 -23.42
N ALA A 199 22.18 2.70 -24.15
CA ALA A 199 21.21 1.77 -24.74
C ALA A 199 20.56 0.90 -23.67
N VAL A 200 19.24 0.99 -23.55
CA VAL A 200 18.42 0.20 -22.62
C VAL A 200 17.76 -1.01 -23.29
N THR A 201 17.78 -1.07 -24.63
CA THR A 201 17.32 -2.23 -25.40
C THR A 201 18.42 -2.78 -26.31
N PRO A 202 18.35 -4.06 -26.70
CA PRO A 202 19.03 -4.52 -27.90
C PRO A 202 18.49 -3.80 -29.15
N ALA A 203 19.17 -3.98 -30.28
CA ALA A 203 18.71 -3.49 -31.57
C ALA A 203 17.43 -4.24 -32.01
N LEU A 204 16.35 -3.51 -32.20
CA LEU A 204 15.01 -4.03 -32.49
C LEU A 204 14.73 -3.96 -34.00
N PRO A 205 14.72 -5.09 -34.73
CA PRO A 205 14.31 -5.09 -36.13
C PRO A 205 12.81 -4.77 -36.26
N PHE A 206 12.35 -4.51 -37.50
CA PHE A 206 10.94 -4.28 -37.78
C PHE A 206 10.08 -5.45 -37.25
N THR A 207 9.01 -5.09 -36.54
CA THR A 207 8.04 -5.95 -35.85
C THR A 207 8.57 -6.74 -34.64
N ALA A 208 9.68 -6.31 -34.03
CA ALA A 208 10.20 -6.93 -32.81
C ALA A 208 9.81 -6.17 -31.54
N PHE A 209 9.74 -6.90 -30.43
CA PHE A 209 9.64 -6.36 -29.08
C PHE A 209 11.02 -6.38 -28.40
N SER A 210 11.27 -5.41 -27.53
CA SER A 210 12.35 -5.52 -26.55
C SER A 210 11.98 -6.50 -25.43
N PRO A 211 12.96 -7.11 -24.75
CA PRO A 211 12.73 -7.56 -23.37
C PRO A 211 12.22 -6.41 -22.51
N ALA A 212 11.48 -6.73 -21.45
CA ALA A 212 11.12 -5.74 -20.45
C ALA A 212 12.38 -5.23 -19.72
N PHE A 213 12.41 -3.96 -19.36
CA PHE A 213 13.47 -3.35 -18.58
C PHE A 213 12.88 -2.34 -17.60
N THR A 214 13.61 -2.03 -16.52
CA THR A 214 13.13 -1.10 -15.50
C THR A 214 13.84 0.24 -15.60
N LEU A 215 13.12 1.31 -15.28
CA LEU A 215 13.65 2.67 -15.12
C LEU A 215 13.14 3.24 -13.79
N PRO A 216 13.87 4.19 -13.19
CA PRO A 216 13.30 5.00 -12.12
C PRO A 216 12.03 5.71 -12.59
N ALA A 217 11.01 5.76 -11.74
CA ALA A 217 9.82 6.55 -11.98
C ALA A 217 10.16 8.05 -12.03
N GLY A 218 9.35 8.82 -12.74
CA GLY A 218 9.55 10.25 -12.94
C GLY A 218 9.77 10.62 -14.41
N SER A 219 10.36 11.80 -14.62
CA SER A 219 10.56 12.33 -15.96
C SER A 219 11.79 11.74 -16.61
N THR A 220 11.62 11.01 -17.71
CA THR A 220 12.74 10.41 -18.46
C THR A 220 12.69 10.84 -19.92
N THR A 221 13.86 11.20 -20.47
CA THR A 221 14.01 11.37 -21.91
C THR A 221 14.34 10.02 -22.55
N ILE A 222 13.46 9.54 -23.41
CA ILE A 222 13.65 8.36 -24.23
C ILE A 222 14.18 8.78 -25.60
N GLY A 223 15.35 8.26 -25.96
CA GLY A 223 15.94 8.45 -27.28
C GLY A 223 15.82 7.20 -28.15
N ILE A 224 15.50 7.40 -29.42
CA ILE A 224 15.45 6.36 -30.45
C ILE A 224 16.56 6.62 -31.45
N THR A 225 17.41 5.63 -31.66
CA THR A 225 18.53 5.69 -32.61
C THR A 225 18.34 4.68 -33.73
N GLU A 226 18.71 5.07 -34.94
CA GLU A 226 18.75 4.23 -36.14
C GLU A 226 20.19 4.16 -36.65
N GLY A 227 20.85 3.04 -36.43
CA GLY A 227 22.29 2.91 -36.71
C GLY A 227 23.11 3.87 -35.85
N ALA A 228 23.77 4.85 -36.48
CA ALA A 228 24.62 5.85 -35.79
C ALA A 228 23.93 7.21 -35.57
N ASN A 229 22.69 7.37 -36.04
CA ASN A 229 21.97 8.64 -35.97
C ASN A 229 20.87 8.57 -34.90
N THR A 230 20.75 9.62 -34.09
CA THR A 230 19.54 9.82 -33.29
C THR A 230 18.40 10.17 -34.22
N ALA A 231 17.39 9.29 -34.29
CA ALA A 231 16.23 9.48 -35.13
C ALA A 231 15.21 10.40 -34.44
N PHE A 232 14.97 10.19 -33.15
CA PHE A 232 13.90 10.87 -32.43
C PHE A 232 14.13 10.83 -30.91
N ASN A 233 13.72 11.87 -30.18
CA ASN A 233 13.69 11.88 -28.71
C ASN A 233 12.33 12.37 -28.24
N PHE A 234 11.83 11.82 -27.13
CA PHE A 234 10.66 12.34 -26.43
C PHE A 234 10.86 12.25 -24.93
N GLN A 235 10.14 13.08 -24.21
CA GLN A 235 10.11 13.08 -22.75
C GLN A 235 8.77 12.48 -22.31
N GLU A 236 8.83 11.54 -21.38
CA GLU A 236 7.66 10.90 -20.81
C GLU A 236 7.72 10.96 -19.28
N GLN A 237 6.55 11.01 -18.65
CA GLN A 237 6.43 11.00 -17.20
C GLN A 237 5.91 9.62 -16.75
N PHE A 238 6.81 8.74 -16.33
CA PHE A 238 6.44 7.42 -15.85
C PHE A 238 6.06 7.48 -14.37
N GLN A 239 5.00 6.77 -13.98
CA GLN A 239 4.65 6.64 -12.56
C GLN A 239 5.28 5.39 -11.94
N PRO A 240 5.49 5.40 -10.61
CA PRO A 240 5.65 4.21 -9.79
C PRO A 240 4.77 3.04 -10.21
N ARG A 241 5.38 1.86 -10.32
CA ARG A 241 4.69 0.57 -10.50
C ARG A 241 3.83 0.50 -11.77
N GLU A 242 4.22 1.21 -12.82
CA GLU A 242 3.58 1.05 -14.12
C GLU A 242 4.36 0.11 -15.03
N LEU A 243 3.66 -0.78 -15.73
CA LEU A 243 4.12 -1.42 -16.95
C LEU A 243 3.69 -0.55 -18.14
N ASN A 244 4.67 0.01 -18.84
CA ASN A 244 4.51 0.85 -20.01
C ASN A 244 5.00 0.12 -21.26
N THR A 245 4.08 -0.29 -22.13
CA THR A 245 4.43 -0.82 -23.46
C THR A 245 4.37 0.30 -24.49
N ILE A 246 5.52 0.69 -25.02
CA ILE A 246 5.66 1.77 -26.00
C ILE A 246 5.68 1.18 -27.42
N PHE A 247 4.81 1.68 -28.29
CA PHE A 247 4.75 1.29 -29.70
C PHE A 247 5.29 2.42 -30.57
N LEU A 248 6.36 2.12 -31.31
CA LEU A 248 6.92 3.02 -32.31
C LEU A 248 6.24 2.73 -33.66
N LEU A 249 5.30 3.56 -34.07
CA LEU A 249 4.44 3.31 -35.24
C LEU A 249 4.70 4.33 -36.37
N PRO A 250 4.49 3.95 -37.65
CA PRO A 250 4.75 4.83 -38.79
C PRO A 250 3.68 5.93 -38.87
N ASN A 251 4.05 7.20 -38.72
CA ASN A 251 3.08 8.29 -38.82
C ASN A 251 2.66 8.55 -40.28
N PRO A 252 1.38 8.38 -40.65
CA PRO A 252 0.93 8.53 -42.04
C PRO A 252 1.00 9.98 -42.55
N ASP A 253 0.91 10.96 -41.64
CA ASP A 253 0.94 12.39 -41.98
C ASP A 253 2.38 12.92 -42.06
N THR A 254 3.28 12.40 -41.22
CA THR A 254 4.69 12.80 -41.16
C THR A 254 5.62 11.58 -41.07
N PRO A 255 5.92 10.88 -42.18
CA PRO A 255 6.66 9.61 -42.15
C PRO A 255 8.06 9.63 -41.52
N GLU A 256 8.68 10.82 -41.39
CA GLU A 256 9.99 10.98 -40.74
C GLU A 256 9.91 11.04 -39.20
N VAL A 257 8.71 11.23 -38.63
CA VAL A 257 8.50 11.31 -37.19
C VAL A 257 7.64 10.12 -36.75
N PRO A 258 8.14 9.21 -35.89
CA PRO A 258 7.33 8.10 -35.43
C PRO A 258 6.15 8.63 -34.62
N MET A 259 5.00 7.98 -34.78
CA MET A 259 3.88 8.15 -33.88
C MET A 259 4.09 7.22 -32.69
N ILE A 260 3.96 7.76 -31.48
CA ILE A 260 4.12 7.02 -30.24
C ILE A 260 2.75 6.74 -29.67
N MET A 261 2.54 5.48 -29.29
CA MET A 261 1.39 5.03 -28.55
C MET A 261 1.91 4.24 -27.34
N THR A 262 1.33 4.48 -26.18
CA THR A 262 1.71 3.78 -24.94
C THR A 262 0.48 3.08 -24.37
N ILE A 263 0.65 1.82 -23.97
CA ILE A 263 -0.30 1.10 -23.14
C ILE A 263 0.29 1.01 -21.74
N THR A 264 -0.45 1.48 -20.75
CA THR A 264 -0.02 1.53 -19.35
C THR A 264 -0.89 0.62 -18.50
N LYS A 265 -0.25 -0.18 -17.64
CA LYS A 265 -0.91 -1.02 -16.64
C LYS A 265 -0.27 -0.79 -15.28
N LEU A 266 -1.07 -0.83 -14.22
CA LEU A 266 -0.53 -0.83 -12.86
C LEU A 266 -0.07 -2.25 -12.52
N LEU A 267 1.17 -2.38 -12.09
CA LEU A 267 1.74 -3.58 -11.54
C LEU A 267 1.47 -3.65 -10.04
N GLN A 268 1.39 -4.87 -9.51
CA GLN A 268 1.41 -5.05 -8.07
C GLN A 268 2.74 -4.58 -7.50
N GLY A 269 2.71 -4.02 -6.29
CA GLY A 269 3.95 -3.69 -5.60
C GLY A 269 4.51 -4.90 -4.89
N VAL A 270 5.71 -4.74 -4.33
CA VAL A 270 6.26 -5.68 -3.37
C VAL A 270 6.34 -5.03 -2.00
N GLY A 271 6.02 -5.78 -0.96
CA GLY A 271 6.34 -5.42 0.41
C GLY A 271 7.41 -6.36 0.96
N SER A 272 7.95 -6.02 2.12
CA SER A 272 8.89 -6.88 2.84
C SER A 272 8.30 -7.29 4.18
N VAL A 273 8.48 -8.54 4.58
CA VAL A 273 8.00 -9.06 5.86
C VAL A 273 9.16 -9.62 6.66
N LYS A 274 9.19 -9.31 7.95
CA LYS A 274 10.12 -9.88 8.91
C LYS A 274 9.37 -10.43 10.11
N ALA A 275 9.54 -11.71 10.39
CA ALA A 275 8.94 -12.33 11.57
C ALA A 275 9.83 -12.13 12.80
N ILE A 276 9.21 -11.82 13.94
CA ILE A 276 9.87 -11.64 15.24
C ILE A 276 9.05 -12.40 16.27
N SER A 277 9.68 -13.15 17.17
CA SER A 277 8.97 -13.77 18.30
C SER A 277 9.46 -13.26 19.64
N LEU A 278 8.50 -13.04 20.54
CA LEU A 278 8.70 -12.70 21.95
C LEU A 278 8.20 -13.82 22.87
N THR A 279 7.95 -15.02 22.31
CA THR A 279 7.42 -16.13 23.07
C THR A 279 8.52 -16.81 23.87
N ASP A 280 8.29 -16.99 25.18
CA ASP A 280 9.19 -17.71 26.08
C ASP A 280 8.35 -18.70 26.91
N PRO A 281 8.67 -20.01 26.96
CA PRO A 281 9.82 -20.73 26.37
C PRO A 281 9.53 -21.43 25.04
N ALA A 282 8.36 -21.21 24.46
CA ALA A 282 7.94 -21.88 23.23
C ALA A 282 8.62 -21.27 22.00
N TYR A 283 8.94 -22.14 21.03
CA TYR A 283 9.45 -21.78 19.71
C TYR A 283 8.36 -22.06 18.69
N TYR A 284 8.22 -21.17 17.71
CA TYR A 284 7.22 -21.29 16.67
C TYR A 284 7.80 -21.11 15.26
N ASP A 285 7.16 -21.74 14.30
CA ASP A 285 7.35 -21.51 12.87
C ASP A 285 6.19 -20.62 12.36
N ILE A 286 6.51 -19.61 11.55
CA ILE A 286 5.52 -18.68 10.99
C ILE A 286 5.50 -18.84 9.49
N TYR A 287 4.29 -18.99 8.94
CA TYR A 287 4.00 -19.16 7.53
C TYR A 287 3.09 -18.05 7.01
N LEU A 288 3.26 -17.64 5.76
CA LEU A 288 2.32 -16.81 5.00
C LEU A 288 1.79 -17.62 3.83
N ASP A 289 0.48 -17.84 3.77
CA ASP A 289 -0.19 -18.68 2.75
C ASP A 289 0.48 -20.05 2.54
N GLY A 290 0.98 -20.63 3.64
CA GLY A 290 1.66 -21.92 3.65
C GLY A 290 3.14 -21.89 3.29
N GLU A 291 3.72 -20.73 2.96
CA GLU A 291 5.17 -20.55 2.77
C GLU A 291 5.86 -20.15 4.08
N LEU A 292 6.90 -20.88 4.48
CA LEU A 292 7.66 -20.61 5.72
C LEU A 292 8.43 -19.30 5.62
N ILE A 293 8.19 -18.37 6.55
CA ILE A 293 8.89 -17.08 6.62
C ILE A 293 9.77 -16.93 7.86
N GLY A 294 9.59 -17.77 8.88
CA GLY A 294 10.42 -17.78 10.08
C GLY A 294 10.39 -19.15 10.74
N LYS A 295 11.58 -19.70 11.04
CA LYS A 295 11.75 -21.03 11.63
C LYS A 295 12.30 -20.93 13.04
N GLU A 296 11.80 -21.76 13.96
CA GLU A 296 12.28 -21.88 15.35
C GLU A 296 12.41 -20.50 16.03
N LEU A 297 11.37 -19.66 15.91
CA LEU A 297 11.33 -18.33 16.50
C LEU A 297 10.92 -18.42 17.98
N GLY A 298 11.88 -18.22 18.88
CA GLY A 298 11.67 -18.04 20.31
C GLY A 298 11.89 -16.59 20.75
N ALA A 299 12.02 -16.36 22.06
CA ALA A 299 12.12 -15.03 22.65
C ALA A 299 13.25 -14.17 22.03
N ALA A 300 12.87 -13.01 21.51
CA ALA A 300 13.72 -12.03 20.85
C ALA A 300 14.40 -12.50 19.55
N ILE A 301 14.01 -13.65 18.99
CA ILE A 301 14.53 -14.14 17.72
C ILE A 301 13.76 -13.50 16.56
N ALA A 302 14.49 -12.94 15.60
CA ALA A 302 13.94 -12.44 14.36
C ALA A 302 14.41 -13.28 13.16
N ALA A 303 13.51 -13.54 12.23
CA ALA A 303 13.80 -14.16 10.96
C ALA A 303 14.51 -13.19 10.00
N GLU A 304 14.98 -13.73 8.87
CA GLU A 304 15.36 -12.90 7.73
C GLU A 304 14.16 -12.19 7.12
N THR A 305 14.42 -11.08 6.42
CA THR A 305 13.37 -10.37 5.70
C THR A 305 13.06 -11.10 4.40
N VAL A 306 11.77 -11.31 4.11
CA VAL A 306 11.29 -11.92 2.86
C VAL A 306 10.49 -10.90 2.05
N MET A 307 10.68 -10.88 0.74
CA MET A 307 9.85 -10.05 -0.16
C MET A 307 8.57 -10.80 -0.52
N ARG A 308 7.46 -10.08 -0.59
CA ARG A 308 6.14 -10.60 -0.96
C ARG A 308 5.44 -9.63 -1.89
N GLU A 309 4.56 -10.14 -2.73
CA GLU A 309 3.67 -9.30 -3.52
C GLU A 309 2.75 -8.51 -2.57
N SER A 310 2.26 -7.36 -3.01
CA SER A 310 1.28 -6.61 -2.23
C SER A 310 -0.06 -7.33 -2.26
N GLY A 311 -0.65 -7.64 -1.11
CA GLY A 311 -1.89 -8.40 -1.05
C GLY A 311 -2.32 -8.78 0.37
N GLU A 312 -3.39 -9.55 0.47
CA GLU A 312 -3.89 -10.15 1.71
C GLU A 312 -3.33 -11.56 1.86
N TYR A 313 -2.74 -11.85 3.02
CA TYR A 313 -2.13 -13.13 3.34
C TYR A 313 -2.75 -13.73 4.59
N THR A 314 -2.86 -15.05 4.64
CA THR A 314 -3.14 -15.78 5.88
C THR A 314 -1.83 -16.16 6.54
N ALA A 315 -1.50 -15.47 7.63
CA ALA A 315 -0.42 -15.87 8.51
C ALA A 315 -0.87 -17.02 9.41
N ALA A 316 -0.05 -18.07 9.49
CA ALA A 316 -0.28 -19.23 10.33
C ALA A 316 0.96 -19.53 11.18
N VAL A 317 0.74 -19.73 12.47
CA VAL A 317 1.81 -19.97 13.45
C VAL A 317 1.68 -21.39 13.98
N TYR A 318 2.75 -22.17 13.89
CA TYR A 318 2.81 -23.56 14.34
C TYR A 318 3.87 -23.70 15.42
N PRO A 319 3.73 -24.63 16.38
CA PRO A 319 4.85 -25.01 17.23
C PRO A 319 6.04 -25.45 16.35
N ALA A 320 7.25 -25.07 16.71
CA ALA A 320 8.44 -25.34 15.90
C ALA A 320 8.56 -26.82 15.51
N ASP A 321 8.98 -27.07 14.27
CA ASP A 321 9.16 -28.39 13.66
C ASP A 321 7.87 -29.25 13.55
N SER A 322 6.69 -28.63 13.68
CA SER A 322 5.42 -29.33 13.47
C SER A 322 5.23 -29.73 12.00
N ASP A 323 4.62 -30.88 11.76
CA ASP A 323 4.16 -31.26 10.41
C ASP A 323 2.88 -30.48 10.08
N VAL A 324 3.02 -29.44 9.25
CA VAL A 324 1.92 -28.54 8.83
C VAL A 324 0.80 -29.26 8.07
N THR A 325 1.03 -30.48 7.57
CA THR A 325 -0.01 -31.26 6.88
C THR A 325 -0.95 -32.01 7.85
N THR A 326 -0.51 -32.22 9.08
CA THR A 326 -1.25 -32.98 10.10
C THR A 326 -1.54 -32.19 11.38
N THR A 327 -0.83 -31.08 11.59
CA THR A 327 -0.97 -30.21 12.76
C THR A 327 -1.82 -29.00 12.40
N GLN A 328 -2.72 -28.60 13.29
CA GLN A 328 -3.46 -27.33 13.14
C GLN A 328 -2.59 -26.17 13.64
N PRO A 329 -2.67 -24.98 13.02
CA PRO A 329 -1.94 -23.81 13.50
C PRO A 329 -2.44 -23.43 14.91
N THR A 330 -1.53 -22.96 15.77
CA THR A 330 -1.85 -22.45 17.10
C THR A 330 -2.68 -21.17 16.99
N ILE A 331 -2.33 -20.29 16.04
CA ILE A 331 -3.10 -19.12 15.68
C ILE A 331 -3.00 -18.86 14.17
N THR A 332 -4.07 -18.33 13.60
CA THR A 332 -4.10 -17.73 12.27
C THR A 332 -4.47 -16.27 12.37
N ALA A 333 -3.90 -15.44 11.49
CA ALA A 333 -4.21 -14.03 11.39
C ALA A 333 -4.18 -13.60 9.92
N ASN A 334 -5.04 -12.68 9.52
CA ASN A 334 -4.94 -12.05 8.20
C ASN A 334 -3.92 -10.91 8.30
N VAL A 335 -3.01 -10.86 7.33
CA VAL A 335 -1.96 -9.85 7.23
C VAL A 335 -2.07 -9.22 5.86
N THR A 336 -2.29 -7.91 5.82
CA THR A 336 -2.24 -7.17 4.57
C THR A 336 -0.84 -6.61 4.38
N ILE A 337 -0.22 -6.91 3.25
CA ILE A 337 1.07 -6.36 2.84
C ILE A 337 0.79 -5.32 1.77
N GLY A 338 0.94 -4.05 2.11
CA GLY A 338 0.86 -2.99 1.12
C GLY A 338 2.12 -2.94 0.24
N PRO A 339 2.01 -2.29 -0.92
CA PRO A 339 3.15 -2.06 -1.79
C PRO A 339 4.15 -1.12 -1.12
N ASP A 340 5.44 -1.46 -1.19
CA ASP A 340 6.55 -0.74 -0.56
C ASP A 340 6.47 -0.68 0.96
N GLN A 341 5.57 -1.46 1.57
CA GLN A 341 5.47 -1.54 3.02
C GLN A 341 6.49 -2.52 3.57
N HIS A 342 7.06 -2.15 4.70
CA HIS A 342 7.92 -3.01 5.50
C HIS A 342 7.15 -3.43 6.74
N ILE A 343 6.85 -4.72 6.90
CA ILE A 343 6.03 -5.23 7.99
C ILE A 343 6.85 -6.12 8.89
N LYS A 344 6.85 -5.82 10.18
CA LYS A 344 7.31 -6.75 11.22
C LYS A 344 6.12 -7.51 11.79
N LEU A 345 6.12 -8.83 11.65
CA LEU A 345 5.15 -9.70 12.28
C LEU A 345 5.68 -10.12 13.66
N VAL A 346 5.18 -9.47 14.71
CA VAL A 346 5.64 -9.72 16.07
C VAL A 346 4.69 -10.68 16.78
N LEU A 347 5.17 -11.90 17.02
CA LEU A 347 4.48 -12.93 17.80
C LEU A 347 4.70 -12.68 19.29
N THR A 348 3.63 -12.54 20.05
CA THR A 348 3.67 -12.25 21.50
C THR A 348 2.76 -13.20 22.28
N GLY A 349 3.05 -13.37 23.58
CA GLY A 349 2.22 -14.16 24.49
C GLY A 349 2.74 -15.58 24.74
N ASP A 350 1.89 -16.38 25.36
CA ASP A 350 2.09 -17.81 25.61
C ASP A 350 1.09 -18.66 24.80
N ASP A 351 1.08 -19.97 25.00
CA ASP A 351 0.16 -20.89 24.29
C ASP A 351 -1.34 -20.52 24.45
N GLU A 352 -1.72 -19.80 25.52
CA GLU A 352 -3.11 -19.40 25.77
C GLU A 352 -3.43 -17.97 25.28
N THR A 353 -2.41 -17.12 25.16
CA THR A 353 -2.53 -15.68 24.87
C THR A 353 -1.80 -15.24 23.60
N LEU A 354 -1.41 -16.22 22.77
CA LEU A 354 -0.64 -16.01 21.56
C LEU A 354 -1.32 -15.01 20.62
N ARG A 355 -0.56 -14.01 20.16
CA ARG A 355 -1.01 -13.02 19.19
C ARG A 355 0.08 -12.76 18.17
N LEU A 356 -0.32 -12.64 16.91
CA LEU A 356 0.54 -12.16 15.84
C LEU A 356 0.14 -10.72 15.53
N ASN A 357 1.06 -9.78 15.76
CA ASN A 357 0.79 -8.35 15.62
C ASN A 357 1.61 -7.81 14.44
N PRO A 358 0.97 -7.40 13.33
CA PRO A 358 1.66 -6.72 12.25
C PRO A 358 2.00 -5.28 12.64
N ILE A 359 3.25 -4.89 12.43
CA ILE A 359 3.75 -3.53 12.67
C ILE A 359 4.31 -3.02 11.35
N VAL A 360 3.75 -1.91 10.85
CA VAL A 360 4.27 -1.24 9.66
C VAL A 360 5.46 -0.38 10.06
N GLU A 361 6.55 -0.50 9.33
CA GLU A 361 7.74 0.30 9.48
C GLU A 361 7.89 1.31 8.34
N ASP A 362 8.27 2.53 8.70
CA ASP A 362 8.68 3.55 7.75
C ASP A 362 10.21 3.50 7.57
N LEU A 363 10.64 2.91 6.45
CA LEU A 363 12.05 2.83 6.06
C LEU A 363 12.49 3.96 5.12
N SER A 364 11.69 5.02 4.95
CA SER A 364 12.14 6.19 4.20
C SER A 364 13.34 6.86 4.89
N PRO A 365 14.23 7.55 4.18
CA PRO A 365 15.31 8.30 4.85
C PRO A 365 14.76 9.32 5.85
N THR A 366 15.45 9.53 6.97
CA THR A 366 15.07 10.59 7.92
C THR A 366 15.66 11.94 7.48
N ARG A 367 15.22 13.03 8.11
CA ARG A 367 15.93 14.31 8.00
C ARG A 367 17.29 14.21 8.70
N PRO A 368 18.30 14.99 8.28
CA PRO A 368 19.55 15.13 9.03
C PRO A 368 19.25 15.48 10.50
N ASP A 369 20.01 14.91 11.44
CA ASP A 369 19.80 15.06 12.90
C ASP A 369 18.48 14.45 13.46
N TYR A 370 17.76 13.61 12.71
CA TYR A 370 16.54 12.94 13.18
C TYR A 370 16.60 11.42 13.04
N SER A 371 15.83 10.75 13.90
CA SER A 371 15.58 9.31 13.95
C SER A 371 14.07 9.04 13.97
N ARG A 372 13.66 7.78 13.79
CA ARG A 372 12.27 7.34 14.02
C ARG A 372 12.20 6.24 15.07
N ILE A 373 11.16 6.22 15.89
CA ILE A 373 10.91 5.16 16.86
C ILE A 373 9.44 4.72 16.84
N VAL A 374 9.22 3.42 16.96
CA VAL A 374 7.92 2.78 17.17
C VAL A 374 7.96 2.06 18.50
N PHE A 375 7.00 2.32 19.37
CA PHE A 375 6.86 1.60 20.64
C PHE A 375 5.80 0.52 20.52
N MET A 376 6.09 -0.70 20.98
CA MET A 376 5.15 -1.82 21.00
C MET A 376 5.00 -2.40 22.40
N HIS A 377 3.75 -2.69 22.80
CA HIS A 377 3.45 -3.39 24.04
C HIS A 377 3.36 -4.91 23.83
N GLY A 378 4.42 -5.64 24.20
CA GLY A 378 4.54 -7.10 24.01
C GLY A 378 4.17 -7.98 25.21
N VAL A 379 3.66 -7.41 26.32
CA VAL A 379 3.51 -8.14 27.60
C VAL A 379 2.04 -8.38 27.96
N PRO A 380 1.54 -9.62 27.96
CA PRO A 380 0.12 -9.91 28.20
C PRO A 380 -0.33 -9.69 29.65
N ALA A 381 0.61 -9.59 30.60
CA ALA A 381 0.30 -9.38 32.02
C ALA A 381 -0.36 -8.00 32.29
N TYR A 382 -0.16 -7.05 31.38
CA TYR A 382 -0.79 -5.74 31.45
C TYR A 382 -1.74 -5.61 30.27
N SER A 383 -2.99 -5.21 30.53
CA SER A 383 -3.94 -4.96 29.44
C SER A 383 -3.61 -3.66 28.70
N ARG A 384 -3.00 -2.70 29.41
CA ARG A 384 -2.66 -1.37 28.92
C ARG A 384 -1.46 -0.80 29.68
N VAL A 385 -0.57 -0.15 28.94
CA VAL A 385 0.59 0.56 29.47
C VAL A 385 0.67 1.97 28.90
N GLU A 386 1.40 2.82 29.60
CA GLU A 386 1.80 4.13 29.11
C GLU A 386 3.30 4.12 28.86
N VAL A 387 3.74 4.61 27.69
CA VAL A 387 5.13 4.96 27.44
C VAL A 387 5.25 6.47 27.45
N ASN A 388 6.11 6.99 28.33
CA ASN A 388 6.38 8.41 28.47
C ASN A 388 7.72 8.71 27.81
N ASP A 389 7.71 9.62 26.84
CA ASP A 389 8.88 10.35 26.41
C ASP A 389 8.88 11.76 27.08
N PRO A 390 9.93 12.59 26.92
CA PRO A 390 9.99 13.91 27.54
C PRO A 390 8.86 14.88 27.16
N GLU A 391 8.19 14.66 26.03
CA GLU A 391 7.21 15.56 25.43
C GLU A 391 5.78 14.99 25.44
N THR A 392 5.60 13.67 25.38
CA THR A 392 4.33 12.99 25.14
C THR A 392 4.22 11.65 25.90
N THR A 393 3.00 11.33 26.30
CA THR A 393 2.62 10.01 26.85
C THR A 393 1.77 9.26 25.84
N TYR A 394 2.15 8.03 25.48
CA TYR A 394 1.39 7.15 24.61
C TYR A 394 0.79 6.01 25.41
N SER A 395 -0.52 5.78 25.25
CA SER A 395 -1.22 4.62 25.82
C SER A 395 -1.29 3.49 24.80
N LEU A 396 -0.82 2.30 25.15
CA LEU A 396 -0.83 1.12 24.29
C LEU A 396 -1.54 -0.05 24.96
N PHE A 397 -2.41 -0.74 24.23
CA PHE A 397 -2.97 -2.04 24.65
C PHE A 397 -2.02 -3.19 24.32
N TYR A 398 -2.20 -4.35 24.96
CA TYR A 398 -1.40 -5.55 24.64
C TYR A 398 -1.48 -5.92 23.16
N GLY A 399 -0.31 -6.02 22.51
CA GLY A 399 -0.14 -6.30 21.08
C GLY A 399 -0.16 -5.05 20.18
N GLN A 400 -0.42 -3.87 20.73
CA GLN A 400 -0.47 -2.63 19.96
C GLN A 400 0.93 -2.00 19.83
N ALA A 401 1.14 -1.30 18.72
CA ALA A 401 2.27 -0.39 18.51
C ALA A 401 1.79 1.06 18.26
N THR A 402 2.67 2.04 18.49
CA THR A 402 2.46 3.41 18.02
C THR A 402 2.65 3.49 16.51
N GLU A 403 2.20 4.59 15.91
CA GLU A 403 2.75 5.02 14.61
C GLU A 403 4.25 5.39 14.75
N PRO A 404 5.01 5.48 13.66
CA PRO A 404 6.38 5.97 13.69
C PRO A 404 6.48 7.40 14.23
N ILE A 405 7.21 7.59 15.31
CA ILE A 405 7.46 8.88 15.95
C ILE A 405 8.82 9.39 15.49
N THR A 406 8.88 10.59 14.93
CA THR A 406 10.15 11.21 14.51
C THR A 406 10.70 12.06 15.65
N LEU A 407 11.92 11.76 16.10
CA LEU A 407 12.58 12.44 17.21
C LEU A 407 13.98 12.93 16.78
N PRO A 408 14.46 14.07 17.31
CA PRO A 408 15.86 14.45 17.19
C PRO A 408 16.79 13.28 17.57
N ALA A 409 17.87 13.09 16.82
CA ALA A 409 18.92 12.15 17.16
C ALA A 409 19.66 12.62 18.42
N SER A 410 19.31 12.05 19.57
CA SER A 410 19.78 12.46 20.90
C SER A 410 19.59 11.31 21.90
N SER A 411 20.00 11.54 23.15
CA SER A 411 19.73 10.64 24.26
C SER A 411 18.38 10.94 24.92
N TYR A 412 17.59 9.90 25.18
CA TYR A 412 16.23 9.96 25.75
C TYR A 412 16.09 9.06 26.98
N ASN A 413 15.18 9.41 27.88
CA ASN A 413 14.72 8.51 28.92
C ASN A 413 13.29 8.07 28.61
N PHE A 414 13.07 6.76 28.52
CA PHE A 414 11.74 6.19 28.31
C PHE A 414 11.27 5.45 29.56
N TYR A 415 10.03 5.68 29.92
CA TYR A 415 9.39 5.08 31.09
C TYR A 415 8.11 4.37 30.67
N TRP A 416 8.02 3.08 30.94
CA TRP A 416 6.81 2.30 30.79
C TRP A 416 6.11 2.20 32.13
N SER A 417 4.84 2.58 32.22
CA SER A 417 4.03 2.48 33.45
C SER A 417 2.73 1.74 33.19
N GLU A 418 2.15 1.15 34.25
CA GLU A 418 0.81 0.58 34.17
C GLU A 418 -0.21 1.72 34.02
N TYR A 419 -1.14 1.59 33.08
CA TYR A 419 -2.12 2.64 32.79
C TYR A 419 -2.93 3.02 34.03
N GLY A 420 -3.02 4.32 34.32
CA GLY A 420 -3.78 4.86 35.45
C GLY A 420 -3.06 4.78 36.80
N ASN A 421 -1.84 4.21 36.84
CA ASN A 421 -1.01 4.22 38.04
C ASN A 421 -0.01 5.38 37.98
N LEU A 422 -0.42 6.55 38.49
CA LEU A 422 0.40 7.77 38.51
C LEU A 422 1.35 7.85 39.72
N THR A 423 1.60 6.72 40.40
CA THR A 423 2.44 6.73 41.60
C THR A 423 3.91 6.78 41.18
N GLU A 424 4.62 7.86 41.50
CA GLU A 424 6.05 8.02 41.21
C GLU A 424 6.85 6.77 41.67
N GLY A 425 7.56 6.13 40.74
CA GLY A 425 8.32 4.89 40.98
C GLY A 425 7.60 3.57 40.70
N SER A 426 6.44 3.58 40.02
CA SER A 426 5.77 2.37 39.53
C SER A 426 6.11 2.00 38.08
N ASP A 427 7.29 2.38 37.60
CA ASP A 427 7.73 2.07 36.25
C ASP A 427 7.91 0.55 36.09
N LEU A 428 7.25 0.01 35.08
CA LEU A 428 7.35 -1.37 34.65
C LEU A 428 8.68 -1.64 33.95
N GLU A 429 9.16 -0.66 33.18
CA GLU A 429 10.46 -0.68 32.51
C GLU A 429 10.98 0.76 32.37
N THR A 430 12.29 0.93 32.53
CA THR A 430 12.95 2.22 32.30
C THR A 430 14.17 2.01 31.41
N ALA A 431 14.24 2.73 30.31
CA ALA A 431 15.46 2.89 29.51
C ALA A 431 16.00 4.29 29.74
N ASN A 432 17.10 4.39 30.49
CA ASN A 432 17.79 5.65 30.71
C ASN A 432 18.88 5.84 29.65
N ASP A 433 19.08 7.08 29.25
CA ASP A 433 20.09 7.52 28.29
C ASP A 433 20.06 6.73 26.96
N PHE A 434 18.86 6.36 26.49
CA PHE A 434 18.67 5.65 25.23
C PHE A 434 19.08 6.53 24.05
N GLU A 435 20.14 6.14 23.34
CA GLU A 435 20.70 6.90 22.22
C GLU A 435 19.94 6.60 20.92
N LEU A 436 19.36 7.65 20.34
CA LEU A 436 18.82 7.65 18.99
C LEU A 436 19.83 8.25 18.01
N GLU A 437 20.18 7.50 16.99
CA GLU A 437 21.13 7.89 15.94
C GLU A 437 20.38 8.46 14.73
N GLU A 438 20.98 9.46 14.08
CA GLU A 438 20.41 10.00 12.85
C GLU A 438 20.37 8.94 11.74
N GLY A 439 19.39 9.02 10.85
CA GLY A 439 19.25 8.06 9.75
C GLY A 439 18.87 6.64 10.18
N HIS A 440 18.35 6.48 11.40
CA HIS A 440 17.91 5.18 11.92
C HIS A 440 16.43 5.17 12.30
N THR A 441 15.81 4.00 12.17
CA THR A 441 14.49 3.68 12.72
C THR A 441 14.60 2.58 13.77
N TYR A 442 13.81 2.70 14.84
CA TYR A 442 13.84 1.84 16.02
C TYR A 442 12.47 1.22 16.25
N LEU A 443 12.39 -0.09 16.44
CA LEU A 443 11.23 -0.75 17.05
C LEU A 443 11.60 -1.11 18.49
N TYR A 444 11.06 -0.36 19.44
CA TYR A 444 11.21 -0.58 20.87
C TYR A 444 10.04 -1.41 21.38
N ILE A 445 10.31 -2.62 21.89
CA ILE A 445 9.27 -3.52 22.39
C ILE A 445 9.39 -3.71 23.90
N PHE A 446 8.35 -3.30 24.62
CA PHE A 446 8.19 -3.63 26.03
C PHE A 446 7.90 -5.12 26.17
N SER A 447 8.79 -5.86 26.82
CA SER A 447 8.78 -7.34 26.84
C SER A 447 8.94 -7.97 28.23
N GLN A 448 9.10 -7.17 29.31
CA GLN A 448 9.46 -7.63 30.66
C GLN A 448 10.79 -8.43 30.72
N MET A 449 11.57 -8.45 29.64
CA MET A 449 12.91 -9.03 29.65
C MET A 449 13.86 -8.16 30.50
N ALA A 450 14.98 -8.73 30.92
CA ALA A 450 15.96 -8.00 31.74
C ALA A 450 16.58 -6.78 31.03
N LEU A 451 16.49 -6.72 29.70
CA LEU A 451 16.94 -5.61 28.87
C LEU A 451 15.80 -5.23 27.90
N PRO A 452 15.66 -3.93 27.57
CA PRO A 452 14.79 -3.48 26.50
C PRO A 452 15.06 -4.25 25.22
N LEU A 453 14.00 -4.70 24.55
CA LEU A 453 14.13 -5.34 23.25
C LEU A 453 13.98 -4.29 22.16
N VAL A 454 15.06 -4.05 21.42
CA VAL A 454 15.10 -3.02 20.39
C VAL A 454 15.62 -3.60 19.08
N TYR A 455 14.89 -3.36 18.00
CA TYR A 455 15.34 -3.63 16.63
C TYR A 455 15.66 -2.32 15.94
N ILE A 456 16.89 -2.19 15.45
CA ILE A 456 17.40 -0.98 14.80
C ILE A 456 17.53 -1.26 13.30
N THR A 457 17.18 -0.29 12.46
CA THR A 457 17.35 -0.36 11.00
C THR A 457 17.88 0.97 10.50
N GLU A 458 18.99 0.94 9.78
CA GLU A 458 19.56 2.12 9.11
C GLU A 458 18.70 2.41 7.86
N VAL A 459 18.17 3.63 7.79
CA VAL A 459 17.33 4.13 6.68
C VAL A 459 18.01 5.28 5.92
N GLY A 460 19.15 5.75 6.42
CA GLY A 460 19.90 6.88 5.87
C GLY A 460 19.22 8.22 6.12
N THR A 461 19.93 9.28 5.72
CA THR A 461 19.43 10.66 5.80
C THR A 461 19.13 11.20 4.41
N GLN A 462 18.05 11.95 4.26
CA GLN A 462 17.80 12.73 3.06
C GLN A 462 18.87 13.83 2.96
N GLU A 463 19.84 13.67 2.06
CA GLU A 463 20.82 14.72 1.79
C GLU A 463 20.08 15.96 1.31
N ALA A 464 20.18 17.06 2.07
CA ALA A 464 19.79 18.37 1.56
C ALA A 464 20.63 18.62 0.28
N PRO A 465 20.01 19.05 -0.83
CA PRO A 465 20.72 19.20 -2.10
C PRO A 465 21.97 20.07 -1.93
N ALA A 466 23.13 19.44 -2.04
CA ALA A 466 24.42 20.07 -1.80
C ALA A 466 24.73 21.10 -2.90
N GLY A 467 24.59 22.40 -2.61
CA GLY A 467 25.08 23.43 -3.53
C GLY A 467 24.28 24.73 -3.59
N GLU A 468 23.17 24.86 -2.89
CA GLU A 468 22.59 26.19 -2.69
C GLU A 468 23.38 26.88 -1.56
N GLU A 469 24.38 27.69 -1.93
CA GLU A 469 24.78 28.81 -1.06
C GLU A 469 23.49 29.50 -0.59
N PRO A 470 23.41 29.99 0.66
CA PRO A 470 22.26 30.74 1.13
C PRO A 470 22.20 32.08 0.37
N GLY A 471 21.74 32.04 -0.88
CA GLY A 471 20.98 33.10 -1.48
C GLY A 471 19.89 33.45 -0.50
N GLN A 472 19.55 34.75 -0.40
CA GLN A 472 18.47 35.22 0.47
C GLN A 472 17.35 34.18 0.48
N PRO A 473 16.96 33.66 1.66
CA PRO A 473 16.05 32.52 1.74
C PRO A 473 14.93 32.77 0.76
N THR A 474 14.94 32.02 -0.35
CA THR A 474 13.78 31.91 -1.21
C THR A 474 12.78 31.33 -0.25
N GLU A 475 11.82 32.14 0.21
CA GLU A 475 10.81 31.72 1.17
C GLU A 475 10.36 30.32 0.73
N GLU A 476 10.72 29.30 1.51
CA GLU A 476 10.35 27.93 1.19
C GLU A 476 8.84 27.97 0.97
N PRO A 477 8.32 27.42 -0.14
CA PRO A 477 6.92 27.51 -0.44
C PRO A 477 6.16 26.87 0.71
N VAL A 478 5.52 27.71 1.53
CA VAL A 478 4.76 27.28 2.70
C VAL A 478 3.73 26.28 2.23
N VAL A 479 3.83 25.05 2.71
CA VAL A 479 2.90 24.00 2.30
C VAL A 479 1.57 24.26 2.98
N ALA A 480 0.58 24.71 2.20
CA ALA A 480 -0.74 25.03 2.72
C ALA A 480 -1.34 23.83 3.48
N ALA A 481 -1.97 24.12 4.63
CA ALA A 481 -2.82 23.16 5.31
C ALA A 481 -4.08 22.91 4.47
N LYS A 482 -4.72 21.75 4.64
CA LYS A 482 -5.99 21.44 3.99
C LYS A 482 -7.08 21.21 5.02
N LEU A 483 -8.23 21.84 4.81
CA LEU A 483 -9.41 21.72 5.67
C LEU A 483 -10.58 21.15 4.87
N ARG A 484 -11.22 20.11 5.40
CA ARG A 484 -12.49 19.60 4.91
C ARG A 484 -13.58 19.91 5.93
N ILE A 485 -14.77 20.29 5.49
CA ILE A 485 -15.89 20.58 6.39
C ILE A 485 -16.94 19.48 6.28
N VAL A 486 -17.43 18.99 7.41
CA VAL A 486 -18.49 17.99 7.53
C VAL A 486 -19.66 18.58 8.31
N ASN A 487 -20.85 18.59 7.71
CA ASN A 487 -22.05 19.06 8.38
C ASN A 487 -22.82 17.90 9.03
N ALA A 488 -22.60 17.69 10.31
CA ALA A 488 -23.32 16.73 11.14
C ALA A 488 -24.48 17.37 11.94
N ALA A 489 -24.82 18.63 11.68
CA ALA A 489 -25.90 19.35 12.35
C ALA A 489 -27.25 19.04 11.68
N GLN A 490 -28.08 18.25 12.37
CA GLN A 490 -29.39 17.84 11.86
C GLN A 490 -30.27 19.02 11.43
N ASN A 491 -30.96 18.83 10.30
CA ASN A 491 -31.97 19.74 9.74
C ASN A 491 -31.50 21.18 9.52
N THR A 492 -30.20 21.39 9.33
CA THR A 492 -29.64 22.73 9.09
C THR A 492 -28.65 22.67 7.94
N ASN A 493 -28.94 23.37 6.85
CA ASN A 493 -27.95 23.65 5.82
C ASN A 493 -27.04 24.76 6.30
N MET A 494 -25.74 24.59 6.09
CA MET A 494 -24.72 25.46 6.69
C MET A 494 -23.85 26.12 5.62
N THR A 495 -23.40 27.33 5.88
CA THR A 495 -22.31 27.98 5.14
C THR A 495 -21.15 28.20 6.09
N PHE A 496 -19.93 28.29 5.56
CA PHE A 496 -18.73 28.42 6.37
C PHE A 496 -17.87 29.58 5.88
N GLN A 497 -17.28 30.28 6.85
CA GLN A 497 -16.33 31.35 6.62
C GLN A 497 -15.05 31.10 7.42
N ILE A 498 -13.90 31.41 6.83
CA ILE A 498 -12.61 31.47 7.52
C ILE A 498 -12.14 32.92 7.54
N ASP A 499 -11.88 33.47 8.71
CA ASP A 499 -11.49 34.88 8.91
C ASP A 499 -12.46 35.91 8.30
N GLY A 500 -13.73 35.53 8.16
CA GLY A 500 -14.79 36.35 7.56
C GLY A 500 -14.95 36.17 6.05
N GLU A 501 -14.06 35.44 5.38
CA GLU A 501 -14.15 35.12 3.96
C GLU A 501 -14.95 33.81 3.76
N PRO A 502 -15.92 33.77 2.84
CA PRO A 502 -16.70 32.57 2.57
C PRO A 502 -15.83 31.49 1.92
N ILE A 503 -15.84 30.30 2.50
CA ILE A 503 -15.13 29.12 1.99
C ILE A 503 -16.08 28.04 1.47
N ILE A 504 -17.33 28.00 1.95
CA ILE A 504 -18.37 27.07 1.52
C ILE A 504 -19.71 27.79 1.53
N ASP A 505 -20.36 27.81 0.37
CA ASP A 505 -21.64 28.51 0.17
C ASP A 505 -22.82 27.73 0.75
N GLU A 506 -22.82 26.40 0.68
CA GLU A 506 -23.85 25.55 1.29
C GLU A 506 -23.36 24.11 1.44
N ILE A 507 -23.59 23.51 2.61
CA ILE A 507 -23.38 22.08 2.85
C ILE A 507 -24.59 21.50 3.58
N ASN A 508 -25.20 20.49 2.97
CA ASN A 508 -26.35 19.79 3.52
C ASN A 508 -25.94 18.90 4.70
N TYR A 509 -26.90 18.58 5.56
CA TYR A 509 -26.71 17.60 6.63
C TYR A 509 -26.23 16.25 6.08
N ALA A 510 -25.28 15.63 6.79
CA ALA A 510 -24.61 14.37 6.46
C ALA A 510 -23.75 14.40 5.19
N ASN A 511 -23.35 15.59 4.73
CA ASN A 511 -22.40 15.76 3.63
C ASN A 511 -21.06 16.34 4.12
N ALA A 512 -20.04 16.15 3.29
CA ALA A 512 -18.71 16.75 3.41
C ALA A 512 -18.40 17.64 2.20
N SER A 513 -17.55 18.64 2.39
CA SER A 513 -16.95 19.42 1.31
C SER A 513 -15.76 18.69 0.69
N ASN A 514 -15.26 19.21 -0.43
CA ASN A 514 -13.89 18.94 -0.84
C ASN A 514 -12.91 19.65 0.12
N PRO A 515 -11.67 19.16 0.29
CA PRO A 515 -10.65 19.88 1.03
C PRO A 515 -10.33 21.23 0.39
N ILE A 516 -10.26 22.29 1.19
CA ILE A 516 -9.80 23.62 0.79
C ILE A 516 -8.39 23.83 1.34
N SER A 517 -7.54 24.53 0.58
CA SER A 517 -6.21 24.93 1.07
C SER A 517 -6.32 26.22 1.88
N LEU A 518 -5.58 26.31 2.98
CA LEU A 518 -5.45 27.49 3.81
C LEU A 518 -3.99 27.65 4.24
N GLU A 519 -3.61 28.89 4.56
CA GLU A 519 -2.32 29.16 5.17
C GLU A 519 -2.23 28.46 6.54
N PRO A 520 -1.03 28.03 6.97
CA PRO A 520 -0.83 27.59 8.34
C PRO A 520 -0.92 28.79 9.30
N GLY A 521 -1.47 28.56 10.49
CA GLY A 521 -1.66 29.60 11.51
C GLY A 521 -2.98 29.51 12.27
N GLU A 522 -3.27 30.54 13.05
CA GLU A 522 -4.56 30.69 13.73
C GLU A 522 -5.62 31.27 12.78
N HIS A 523 -6.72 30.55 12.63
CA HIS A 523 -7.84 30.95 11.79
C HIS A 523 -9.16 30.87 12.54
N MET A 524 -10.05 31.82 12.29
CA MET A 524 -11.38 31.88 12.88
C MET A 524 -12.40 31.24 11.95
N LEU A 525 -12.87 30.04 12.30
CA LEU A 525 -13.92 29.33 11.57
C LEU A 525 -15.29 29.73 12.11
N THR A 526 -16.15 30.26 11.24
CA THR A 526 -17.54 30.62 11.57
C THR A 526 -18.50 29.81 10.71
N ALA A 527 -19.52 29.23 11.32
CA ALA A 527 -20.59 28.54 10.61
C ALA A 527 -21.90 29.32 10.71
N HIS A 528 -22.59 29.46 9.58
CA HIS A 528 -23.84 30.20 9.44
C HIS A 528 -24.95 29.28 8.97
N ASN A 529 -26.19 29.61 9.34
CA ASN A 529 -27.36 28.98 8.73
C ASN A 529 -27.51 29.47 7.28
N ALA A 530 -27.56 28.56 6.31
CA ALA A 530 -27.56 28.88 4.87
C ALA A 530 -28.79 29.66 4.41
N GLU A 531 -29.95 29.43 5.03
CA GLU A 531 -31.19 30.11 4.64
C GLU A 531 -31.27 31.56 5.16
N THR A 532 -30.78 31.80 6.38
CA THR A 532 -30.93 33.08 7.09
C THR A 532 -29.68 33.93 7.09
N GLY A 533 -28.51 33.35 6.82
CA GLY A 533 -27.20 33.99 6.97
C GLY A 533 -26.78 34.25 8.42
N GLN A 534 -27.59 33.86 9.40
CA GLN A 534 -27.29 34.08 10.82
C GLN A 534 -26.08 33.26 11.24
N ALA A 535 -25.09 33.92 11.86
CA ALA A 535 -23.95 33.23 12.48
C ALA A 535 -24.44 32.36 13.65
N MET A 536 -24.12 31.08 13.60
CA MET A 536 -24.58 30.07 14.56
C MET A 536 -23.51 29.73 15.60
N VAL A 537 -22.25 29.64 15.17
CA VAL A 537 -21.09 29.28 16.01
C VAL A 537 -19.80 29.84 15.40
N ARG A 538 -18.82 30.16 16.24
CA ARG A 538 -17.52 30.71 15.84
C ARG A 538 -16.44 30.30 16.83
N ASN A 539 -15.39 29.65 16.34
CA ASN A 539 -14.24 29.23 17.13
C ASN A 539 -12.93 29.55 16.37
N THR A 540 -11.84 29.74 17.10
CA THR A 540 -10.49 29.88 16.54
C THR A 540 -9.77 28.54 16.65
N PHE A 541 -9.09 28.14 15.58
CA PHE A 541 -8.31 26.90 15.49
C PHE A 541 -6.93 27.21 14.92
N THR A 542 -5.93 26.40 15.29
CA THR A 542 -4.57 26.50 14.76
C THR A 542 -4.34 25.37 13.77
N PHE A 543 -3.80 25.71 12.60
CA PHE A 543 -3.51 24.80 11.51
C PHE A 543 -2.01 24.76 11.26
N GLU A 544 -1.44 23.56 11.26
CA GLU A 544 -0.02 23.32 11.01
C GLU A 544 0.26 23.22 9.51
N GLU A 545 1.48 23.57 9.11
CA GLU A 545 1.95 23.46 7.74
C GLU A 545 1.80 22.03 7.21
N GLY A 546 1.23 21.88 6.01
CA GLY A 546 0.95 20.60 5.36
C GLY A 546 -0.09 19.71 6.07
N GLY A 547 -0.67 20.16 7.18
CA GLY A 547 -1.65 19.39 7.94
C GLY A 547 -2.95 19.18 7.17
N LEU A 548 -3.54 17.99 7.29
CA LEU A 548 -4.89 17.69 6.81
C LEU A 548 -5.84 17.76 8.01
N TYR A 549 -7.02 18.36 7.84
CA TYR A 549 -7.97 18.57 8.92
C TYR A 549 -9.41 18.34 8.45
N SER A 550 -10.25 17.85 9.36
CA SER A 550 -11.70 17.80 9.19
C SER A 550 -12.38 18.62 10.29
N ALA A 551 -13.17 19.63 9.92
CA ALA A 551 -14.05 20.34 10.85
C ALA A 551 -15.47 19.78 10.80
N TYR A 552 -16.05 19.56 11.96
CA TYR A 552 -17.39 19.02 12.13
C TYR A 552 -18.29 20.07 12.77
N SER A 553 -19.40 20.41 12.12
CA SER A 553 -20.48 21.15 12.77
C SER A 553 -21.56 20.19 13.26
N TYR A 554 -21.95 20.25 14.53
CA TYR A 554 -22.96 19.36 15.09
C TYR A 554 -23.78 20.06 16.18
N ARG A 555 -24.94 19.49 16.53
CA ARG A 555 -25.77 19.97 17.64
C ARG A 555 -25.56 19.10 18.87
N GLY A 556 -25.18 19.73 19.98
CA GLY A 556 -25.03 19.05 21.28
C GLY A 556 -26.37 18.77 21.96
N GLY A 557 -26.33 18.27 23.19
CA GLY A 557 -27.52 17.91 23.97
C GLY A 557 -28.53 19.05 24.11
N SER A 558 -28.04 20.28 24.34
CA SER A 558 -28.84 21.50 24.49
C SER A 558 -29.47 22.00 23.19
N GLY A 559 -29.10 21.44 22.03
CA GLY A 559 -29.49 21.92 20.71
C GLY A 559 -28.60 23.04 20.15
N ASP A 560 -27.66 23.56 20.95
CA ASP A 560 -26.66 24.53 20.50
C ASP A 560 -25.74 23.91 19.45
N LEU A 561 -25.23 24.75 18.55
CA LEU A 561 -24.31 24.33 17.49
C LEU A 561 -22.87 24.44 17.99
N TYR A 562 -22.07 23.41 17.72
CA TYR A 562 -20.66 23.32 18.08
C TYR A 562 -19.79 23.11 16.82
N LEU A 563 -18.52 23.52 16.91
CA LEU A 563 -17.47 23.20 15.95
C LEU A 563 -16.36 22.44 16.66
N VAL A 564 -15.94 21.33 16.06
CA VAL A 564 -14.75 20.57 16.45
C VAL A 564 -13.89 20.40 15.21
N VAL A 565 -12.58 20.64 15.32
CA VAL A 565 -11.61 20.38 14.26
C VAL A 565 -10.74 19.23 14.72
N ILE A 566 -10.63 18.21 13.88
CA ILE A 566 -9.81 17.02 14.12
C ILE A 566 -8.74 16.98 13.04
N ARG A 567 -7.48 16.75 13.45
CA ARG A 567 -6.38 16.52 12.51
C ARG A 567 -6.56 15.16 11.85
N ASP A 568 -6.38 15.13 10.54
CA ASP A 568 -6.42 13.94 9.72
C ASP A 568 -5.00 13.39 9.55
N GLU A 569 -4.81 12.12 9.84
CA GLU A 569 -3.55 11.41 9.57
C GLU A 569 -3.43 11.06 8.08
N ALA A 570 -2.18 11.04 7.58
CA ALA A 570 -1.84 10.55 6.24
C ALA A 570 -2.16 9.05 6.14
N ARG A 571 -2.53 8.57 4.94
CA ARG A 571 -3.10 7.23 4.77
C ARG A 571 -2.61 6.55 3.51
N ASP A 572 -2.44 5.24 3.58
CA ASP A 572 -2.31 4.39 2.41
C ASP A 572 -3.70 3.95 1.94
N THR A 573 -4.02 4.22 0.67
CA THR A 573 -5.29 3.82 0.04
C THR A 573 -5.14 2.65 -0.92
N SER A 574 -3.95 2.06 -1.00
CA SER A 574 -3.64 0.97 -1.93
C SER A 574 -4.12 -0.41 -1.44
N VAL A 575 -4.80 -0.46 -0.30
CA VAL A 575 -5.03 -1.68 0.50
C VAL A 575 -6.19 -2.57 0.01
N GLY A 576 -6.77 -2.31 -1.16
CA GLY A 576 -7.82 -3.15 -1.78
C GLY A 576 -9.16 -3.23 -1.04
N ALA A 577 -9.32 -2.54 0.10
CA ALA A 577 -10.45 -2.70 1.02
C ALA A 577 -11.03 -1.34 1.48
N PRO A 578 -12.26 -1.30 2.04
CA PRO A 578 -12.79 -0.09 2.65
C PRO A 578 -12.01 0.30 3.89
N ILE A 579 -11.76 1.60 4.07
CA ILE A 579 -11.05 2.16 5.22
C ILE A 579 -12.02 3.02 6.03
N ILE A 580 -12.12 2.78 7.33
CA ILE A 580 -13.13 3.43 8.18
C ILE A 580 -12.54 3.92 9.50
N ARG A 581 -13.09 5.00 10.05
CA ARG A 581 -12.84 5.43 11.43
C ARG A 581 -14.12 5.88 12.12
N LEU A 582 -14.11 5.90 13.44
CA LEU A 582 -15.15 6.48 14.28
C LEU A 582 -14.79 7.92 14.65
N VAL A 583 -15.73 8.85 14.53
CA VAL A 583 -15.61 10.22 15.02
C VAL A 583 -16.69 10.42 16.08
N ASN A 584 -16.30 10.61 17.35
CA ASN A 584 -17.24 10.76 18.46
C ASN A 584 -17.42 12.24 18.79
N LEU A 585 -18.52 12.84 18.33
CA LEU A 585 -18.86 14.24 18.57
C LEU A 585 -19.80 14.43 19.78
N SER A 586 -19.76 13.53 20.75
CA SER A 586 -20.61 13.64 21.95
C SER A 586 -20.13 14.74 22.89
N ASP A 587 -21.05 15.34 23.64
CA ASP A 587 -20.82 16.45 24.58
C ASP A 587 -20.50 16.01 26.03
N THR A 588 -20.50 14.70 26.28
CA THR A 588 -20.35 14.05 27.60
C THR A 588 -19.21 13.05 27.55
N GLU A 589 -18.75 12.50 28.69
CA GLU A 589 -17.81 11.37 28.84
C GLU A 589 -18.29 10.04 28.20
N PHE A 590 -19.11 10.11 27.16
CA PHE A 590 -19.70 8.98 26.45
C PHE A 590 -18.68 8.39 25.48
N ILE A 591 -17.87 7.47 25.97
CA ILE A 591 -16.94 6.68 25.15
C ILE A 591 -17.73 5.76 24.22
N MET A 592 -17.36 5.74 22.95
CA MET A 592 -17.99 4.92 21.92
C MET A 592 -16.97 3.98 21.29
N GLY A 593 -17.38 2.80 20.83
CA GLY A 593 -16.56 1.94 19.98
C GLY A 593 -17.26 1.64 18.65
N LEU A 594 -16.54 1.13 17.67
CA LEU A 594 -17.07 0.73 16.37
C LEU A 594 -16.98 -0.78 16.20
N SER A 595 -18.03 -1.40 15.69
CA SER A 595 -18.05 -2.84 15.38
C SER A 595 -18.85 -3.12 14.11
N ALA A 596 -18.54 -4.21 13.43
CA ALA A 596 -19.27 -4.66 12.24
C ALA A 596 -19.71 -6.11 12.35
N GLN A 597 -20.80 -6.43 11.65
CA GLN A 597 -21.33 -7.79 11.51
C GLN A 597 -21.63 -8.06 10.05
N THR A 598 -20.91 -8.99 9.43
CA THR A 598 -21.17 -9.42 8.05
C THR A 598 -22.52 -10.13 7.95
N ILE A 599 -23.25 -9.85 6.87
CA ILE A 599 -24.56 -10.44 6.58
C ILE A 599 -24.39 -11.46 5.46
N THR A 600 -25.00 -12.63 5.61
CA THR A 600 -24.93 -13.72 4.61
C THR A 600 -26.11 -13.71 3.64
N SER A 601 -27.10 -12.82 3.82
CA SER A 601 -28.26 -12.69 2.94
C SER A 601 -28.01 -11.66 1.84
N LEU A 602 -28.38 -11.99 0.60
CA LEU A 602 -28.28 -11.14 -0.58
C LEU A 602 -29.40 -10.10 -0.65
N GLU A 603 -29.57 -9.28 0.38
CA GLU A 603 -30.54 -8.17 0.34
C GLU A 603 -29.98 -7.03 -0.51
N THR A 604 -30.80 -6.08 -0.97
CA THR A 604 -30.25 -4.88 -1.62
C THR A 604 -29.63 -3.98 -0.55
N PRO A 605 -28.38 -3.49 -0.70
CA PRO A 605 -27.77 -2.61 0.29
C PRO A 605 -28.62 -1.36 0.54
N ASN A 606 -28.71 -0.96 1.80
CA ASN A 606 -29.30 0.31 2.18
C ASN A 606 -28.40 1.45 1.70
N THR A 607 -29.01 2.38 0.96
CA THR A 607 -28.36 3.63 0.52
C THR A 607 -28.47 4.74 1.58
N THR A 608 -29.25 4.50 2.64
CA THR A 608 -29.39 5.46 3.74
C THR A 608 -28.16 5.40 4.62
N MET A 609 -27.42 6.52 4.68
CA MET A 609 -26.17 6.63 5.43
C MET A 609 -26.35 7.25 6.83
N ILE A 610 -27.55 7.15 7.39
CA ILE A 610 -27.95 7.79 8.65
C ILE A 610 -28.76 6.81 9.48
N ALA A 611 -28.41 6.66 10.75
CA ALA A 611 -29.16 5.89 11.72
C ALA A 611 -29.33 6.66 13.03
N GLN A 612 -30.41 6.36 13.75
CA GLN A 612 -30.67 6.90 15.08
C GLN A 612 -31.10 5.75 16.01
N GLY A 613 -30.62 5.79 17.25
CA GLY A 613 -31.02 4.88 18.32
C GLY A 613 -31.28 5.66 19.61
N THR A 614 -32.31 5.29 20.34
CA THR A 614 -32.64 5.82 21.66
C THR A 614 -32.06 4.94 22.76
N ALA A 615 -32.18 5.36 24.03
CA ALA A 615 -31.81 4.51 25.16
C ALA A 615 -32.58 3.17 25.19
N GLU A 616 -33.81 3.13 24.68
CA GLU A 616 -34.65 1.92 24.63
C GLU A 616 -34.20 0.95 23.52
N ASP A 617 -33.52 1.44 22.49
CA ASP A 617 -33.00 0.63 21.38
C ASP A 617 -31.66 -0.04 21.72
N ARG A 618 -31.06 0.30 22.87
CA ARG A 618 -29.78 -0.25 23.29
C ARG A 618 -29.90 -1.74 23.57
N ARG A 619 -29.02 -2.52 22.97
CA ARG A 619 -28.98 -3.98 23.11
C ARG A 619 -27.59 -4.43 23.49
N SER A 620 -27.48 -5.53 24.24
CA SER A 620 -26.18 -6.15 24.50
C SER A 620 -25.51 -6.54 23.17
N VAL A 621 -24.19 -6.33 23.10
CA VAL A 621 -23.35 -6.75 21.98
C VAL A 621 -23.45 -8.28 21.84
N PRO A 622 -24.02 -8.82 20.74
CA PRO A 622 -24.05 -10.26 20.50
C PRO A 622 -22.64 -10.84 20.32
N TYR A 623 -22.50 -12.13 20.58
CA TYR A 623 -21.29 -12.88 20.21
C TYR A 623 -21.10 -12.85 18.68
N GLY A 624 -19.85 -12.75 18.22
CA GLY A 624 -19.49 -12.78 16.81
C GLY A 624 -19.47 -11.41 16.10
N LEU A 625 -19.53 -10.30 16.84
CA LEU A 625 -19.24 -8.98 16.29
C LEU A 625 -17.74 -8.78 16.10
N THR A 626 -17.34 -8.32 14.91
CA THR A 626 -15.97 -7.88 14.66
C THR A 626 -15.81 -6.48 15.22
N LYS A 627 -15.01 -6.34 16.29
CA LYS A 627 -14.64 -5.03 16.81
C LYS A 627 -13.66 -4.37 15.84
N ILE A 628 -13.99 -3.15 15.44
CA ILE A 628 -13.14 -2.33 14.55
C ILE A 628 -12.35 -1.36 15.42
N ASP A 629 -13.04 -0.47 16.12
CA ASP A 629 -12.46 0.46 17.09
C ASP A 629 -12.97 0.10 18.49
N PRO A 630 -12.10 -0.15 19.47
CA PRO A 630 -12.56 -0.47 20.82
C PRO A 630 -13.17 0.75 21.51
N GLU A 631 -12.52 1.93 21.45
CA GLU A 631 -12.87 3.11 22.23
C GLU A 631 -12.39 4.40 21.55
N THR A 632 -13.32 5.33 21.32
CA THR A 632 -13.10 6.71 20.89
C THR A 632 -13.72 7.63 21.93
N THR A 633 -12.89 8.51 22.50
CA THR A 633 -13.33 9.51 23.48
C THR A 633 -14.07 10.66 22.81
N PRO A 634 -14.94 11.37 23.54
CA PRO A 634 -15.70 12.50 23.02
C PRO A 634 -14.79 13.63 22.52
N GLY A 635 -15.14 14.21 21.36
CA GLY A 635 -14.36 15.24 20.68
C GLY A 635 -13.21 14.71 19.81
N ASN A 636 -12.98 13.40 19.78
CA ASN A 636 -11.88 12.78 19.04
C ASN A 636 -12.37 11.85 17.93
N ALA A 637 -11.42 11.42 17.09
CA ALA A 637 -11.60 10.36 16.12
C ALA A 637 -10.68 9.20 16.44
N SER A 638 -11.09 7.97 16.13
CA SER A 638 -10.21 6.81 16.12
C SER A 638 -9.18 6.95 14.99
N ILE A 639 -8.14 6.11 15.04
CA ILE A 639 -7.30 5.83 13.88
C ILE A 639 -8.13 5.23 12.74
N TRP A 640 -7.54 5.16 11.55
CA TRP A 640 -8.14 4.52 10.39
C TRP A 640 -7.94 3.01 10.43
N TYR A 641 -9.03 2.27 10.22
CA TYR A 641 -9.01 0.82 10.14
C TYR A 641 -9.29 0.38 8.72
N VAL A 642 -8.44 -0.49 8.18
CA VAL A 642 -8.74 -1.25 6.97
C VAL A 642 -9.66 -2.39 7.38
N VAL A 643 -10.84 -2.47 6.77
CA VAL A 643 -11.88 -3.40 7.20
C VAL A 643 -12.37 -4.20 5.99
N PRO A 644 -11.60 -5.22 5.56
CA PRO A 644 -11.90 -5.99 4.36
C PRO A 644 -13.34 -6.48 4.35
N GLN A 645 -13.86 -7.01 5.47
CA GLN A 645 -15.22 -7.55 5.55
C GLN A 645 -16.35 -6.58 5.17
N LEU A 646 -16.10 -5.26 5.17
CA LEU A 646 -17.10 -4.26 4.76
C LEU A 646 -17.25 -4.14 3.22
N HIS A 647 -16.42 -4.84 2.43
CA HIS A 647 -16.66 -5.01 0.99
C HIS A 647 -17.95 -5.80 0.73
N ASN A 648 -18.30 -6.68 1.68
CA ASN A 648 -19.57 -7.39 1.71
C ASN A 648 -20.61 -6.60 2.49
N GLN A 649 -21.87 -6.96 2.26
CA GLN A 649 -22.99 -6.42 3.03
C GLN A 649 -22.79 -6.68 4.51
N SER A 650 -22.83 -5.61 5.30
CA SER A 650 -22.54 -5.64 6.73
C SER A 650 -23.50 -4.74 7.49
N HIS A 651 -23.76 -5.06 8.75
CA HIS A 651 -24.25 -4.10 9.72
C HIS A 651 -23.05 -3.40 10.37
N LEU A 652 -23.17 -2.10 10.59
CA LEU A 652 -22.19 -1.31 11.30
C LEU A 652 -22.82 -0.78 12.59
N HIS A 653 -22.11 -0.91 13.69
CA HIS A 653 -22.62 -0.66 15.04
C HIS A 653 -21.70 0.31 15.76
N VAL A 654 -22.28 1.39 16.27
CA VAL A 654 -21.65 2.16 17.34
C VAL A 654 -22.02 1.48 18.65
N THR A 655 -21.01 1.23 19.48
CA THR A 655 -21.13 0.54 20.75
C THR A 655 -20.74 1.46 21.90
N LYS A 656 -21.18 1.11 23.10
CA LYS A 656 -20.74 1.67 24.37
C LYS A 656 -19.89 0.60 25.08
N PRO A 657 -18.55 0.68 24.98
CA PRO A 657 -17.65 -0.43 25.30
C PRO A 657 -17.68 -0.85 26.77
N ASP A 658 -17.70 0.12 27.68
CA ASP A 658 -17.78 -0.06 29.14
C ASP A 658 -19.05 -0.81 29.58
N GLN A 659 -20.11 -0.76 28.77
CA GLN A 659 -21.39 -1.42 29.05
C GLN A 659 -21.63 -2.65 28.17
N GLY A 660 -20.78 -2.91 27.17
CA GLY A 660 -20.98 -3.98 26.20
C GLY A 660 -22.32 -3.85 25.45
N GLN A 661 -22.72 -2.63 25.08
CA GLN A 661 -23.99 -2.35 24.42
C GLN A 661 -23.81 -1.78 23.01
N ILE A 662 -24.66 -2.17 22.07
CA ILE A 662 -24.86 -1.43 20.81
C ILE A 662 -25.80 -0.27 21.11
N VAL A 663 -25.40 0.94 20.71
CA VAL A 663 -26.17 2.18 20.92
C VAL A 663 -26.91 2.63 19.67
N VAL A 664 -26.36 2.38 18.49
CA VAL A 664 -27.03 2.61 17.20
C VAL A 664 -26.45 1.67 16.15
N SER A 665 -27.27 1.28 15.16
CA SER A 665 -26.86 0.39 14.08
C SER A 665 -27.26 0.97 12.72
N LEU A 666 -26.31 1.00 11.80
CA LEU A 666 -26.56 1.21 10.38
C LEU A 666 -26.58 -0.16 9.70
N ASN A 667 -27.76 -0.58 9.24
CA ASN A 667 -27.98 -1.95 8.81
C ASN A 667 -27.77 -2.12 7.31
N ASN A 668 -27.22 -3.26 6.89
CA ASN A 668 -27.13 -3.68 5.49
C ASN A 668 -26.48 -2.63 4.59
N ILE A 669 -25.27 -2.21 4.94
CA ILE A 669 -24.44 -1.32 4.13
C ILE A 669 -23.41 -2.13 3.36
N GLN A 670 -22.98 -1.60 2.21
CA GLN A 670 -21.84 -2.11 1.46
C GLN A 670 -20.93 -0.93 1.14
N LEU A 671 -19.65 -1.06 1.47
CA LEU A 671 -18.68 0.00 1.25
C LEU A 671 -17.83 -0.33 0.03
N GLU A 672 -17.51 0.70 -0.76
CA GLU A 672 -16.60 0.56 -1.89
C GLU A 672 -15.15 0.33 -1.40
N ASN A 673 -14.44 -0.58 -2.07
CA ASN A 673 -13.01 -0.81 -1.84
C ASN A 673 -12.19 0.45 -2.16
N ASN A 674 -11.07 0.62 -1.48
CA ASN A 674 -10.16 1.78 -1.65
C ASN A 674 -10.82 3.14 -1.39
N ARG A 675 -11.97 3.15 -0.71
CA ARG A 675 -12.64 4.36 -0.25
C ARG A 675 -12.59 4.49 1.26
N LEU A 676 -12.51 5.73 1.68
CA LEU A 676 -12.45 6.12 3.08
C LEU A 676 -13.82 6.55 3.55
N TYR A 677 -14.20 6.13 4.75
CA TYR A 677 -15.49 6.44 5.36
C TYR A 677 -15.31 6.88 6.80
N GLU A 678 -16.07 7.89 7.20
CA GLU A 678 -16.16 8.29 8.59
C GLU A 678 -17.51 7.91 9.16
N VAL A 679 -17.47 7.23 10.30
CA VAL A 679 -18.63 7.01 11.12
C VAL A 679 -18.71 8.15 12.11
N VAL A 680 -19.50 9.18 11.81
CA VAL A 680 -19.69 10.31 12.71
C VAL A 680 -20.82 9.97 13.66
N ALA A 681 -20.51 9.84 14.95
CA ALA A 681 -21.47 9.49 15.98
C ALA A 681 -21.66 10.64 16.98
N ILE A 682 -22.92 10.96 17.30
CA ILE A 682 -23.30 12.03 18.23
C ILE A 682 -24.29 11.44 19.23
N ASN A 683 -23.94 11.40 20.52
CA ASN A 683 -24.90 11.10 21.58
C ASN A 683 -25.41 12.39 22.23
N ASN A 684 -26.72 12.61 22.17
CA ASN A 684 -27.37 13.69 22.90
C ASN A 684 -27.49 13.31 24.38
N SER A 685 -26.78 14.02 25.25
CA SER A 685 -26.76 13.77 26.69
C SER A 685 -28.11 13.92 27.39
N ILE A 686 -29.01 14.75 26.86
CA ILE A 686 -30.34 15.02 27.43
C ILE A 686 -31.34 13.92 27.05
N THR A 687 -31.39 13.57 25.76
CA THR A 687 -32.37 12.59 25.25
C THR A 687 -31.83 11.16 25.24
N SER A 688 -30.53 10.97 25.47
CA SER A 688 -29.81 9.70 25.29
C SER A 688 -29.95 9.10 23.88
N GLN A 689 -30.32 9.93 22.89
CA GLN A 689 -30.41 9.54 21.50
C GLN A 689 -29.01 9.61 20.88
N THR A 690 -28.57 8.51 20.28
CA THR A 690 -27.36 8.44 19.47
C THR A 690 -27.72 8.51 18.00
N THR A 691 -27.11 9.44 17.28
CA THR A 691 -27.14 9.51 15.81
C THR A 691 -25.82 9.00 15.26
N MET A 692 -25.87 8.25 14.18
CA MET A 692 -24.73 7.79 13.41
C MET A 692 -24.88 8.25 11.96
N LEU A 693 -23.83 8.82 11.39
CA LEU A 693 -23.70 9.21 10.00
C LEU A 693 -22.54 8.44 9.39
N LEU A 694 -22.70 7.96 8.15
CA LEU A 694 -21.60 7.45 7.36
C LEU A 694 -21.27 8.45 6.26
N VAL A 695 -20.10 9.08 6.37
CA VAL A 695 -19.68 10.16 5.48
C VAL A 695 -18.52 9.66 4.61
N PRO A 696 -18.68 9.59 3.27
CA PRO A 696 -17.57 9.29 2.37
C PRO A 696 -16.49 10.38 2.47
N TYR A 697 -15.24 9.96 2.56
CA TYR A 697 -14.10 10.85 2.61
C TYR A 697 -13.48 10.95 1.20
N GLN A 698 -13.76 12.07 0.54
CA GLN A 698 -13.16 12.42 -0.75
C GLN A 698 -11.83 13.14 -0.50
N ARG A 699 -10.77 12.69 -1.17
CA ARG A 699 -9.44 13.31 -1.12
C ARG A 699 -9.35 14.56 -1.98
#